data_AF-A0A937WJH7-F1
#
_entry.id   AF-A0A937WJH7-F1
#
_cell.length_a   1.000
_cell.length_b   1.000
_cell.length_c   1.000
_cell.angle_alpha   90.00
_cell.angle_beta   90.00
_cell.angle_gamma   90.00
#
_symmetry.space_group_name_H-M   'P 1'
#
loop_
_entity.id
_entity.type
_entity.pdbx_description
1 polymer ?
#
loop_
_entity_poly.entity_id
_entity_poly.type
_entity_poly.pdbx_seq_one_letter_code
_entity_poly.pdbx_strand_id
1 'polypeptide(L)'
;MFEHTNIKSINMTFRSKFTSSCFCRFVCPQKLSQKQSLWTKPKTRQPLFCIGMMLLVVFTLGSTVSAQVTSPEDVLEHRENAADTVNPSSAKSVCFIQSPYRSLENNRQFINTVVLRTLLPMGYVEKQPTDENPMMKQPSNVQLYRYFVKPLKNGSGRDIELFVAIYPQAGEDTGTENTAKGSYEIYAYGLEYDADGGQRPNPDIATIEASLQTLVDKSAIEYVGYEVYQLSYIQSDSALALLKALGYTTIEYNQQPGEKDDEKIYHIVEAKGQLKMPVIVKILDPATTTFIVGKPGEDNSKKEVDLKTTFYLGGTVLKEKTSGEPQQRLLILYDKRALDTLQVLLNILQEKIDKPAKQVIIEAMVIELNTDKKSELGVAFTADKGKYQILAQQAIPETTTIKPFTFAFDKNAADALLLFQSKLEALVETGNAKVLSNPSVLVLDGRQARIQVGQQVPVVRSNTTAEGIIRAVEYIPIGIVLNLRPRINQDNTEITMQVETVVSAIQEIRGAADVFFAPTIDSREVQTFVRVANNTPFIVGGLIATTAKKSTAGIPILSQIPLLGVPFRRKKTDNIQKEVIVVLTPHVVPIEEKNFSYAIPKDSEMFDSFGYHLFRNAYRIRRDDVFDLSFLSENRVYQELVEAAEAAVKKAPRLQREEKIRSILKQNIPGEEVMVRRMLWEIIVYKLRYHQYIDMDKIIFFEDLPDDPNGLMLTYLSEKLSRFDKQTDKNQTLALIFDANPGGSLETLSRSALESKRLFVQPKATVVYDVLPTPGPSQEGSGETYMQRLARLNQRQPDGTPDKWTMLLTKAPLRIKPVDEILPGVLVLKRVLELNKSSLPLTLRDFKPGQQILFPTEQDIRTNYHVIDGKVAQLFYEVILYYPAFEETFKYEVKRIYERLDNNTPN
;
A
#
# COMPACT_ATOMS: atom_id res chain seq x y z
N MET A 1 -4.99 -16.37 -37.36
CA MET A 1 -6.04 -16.14 -38.37
C MET A 1 -6.07 -14.66 -38.68
N PHE A 2 -5.92 -14.29 -39.95
CA PHE A 2 -6.41 -13.01 -40.45
C PHE A 2 -7.91 -13.17 -40.71
N GLU A 3 -8.72 -12.15 -40.43
CA GLU A 3 -9.76 -11.76 -41.38
C GLU A 3 -10.15 -10.29 -41.21
N HIS A 4 -10.31 -9.62 -42.35
CA HIS A 4 -10.83 -8.26 -42.42
C HIS A 4 -12.36 -8.29 -42.36
N THR A 5 -12.97 -7.27 -41.78
CA THR A 5 -14.11 -6.62 -42.43
C THR A 5 -14.02 -5.12 -42.25
N ASN A 6 -14.53 -4.40 -43.24
CA ASN A 6 -14.38 -2.97 -43.44
C ASN A 6 -15.76 -2.42 -43.87
N ILE A 7 -15.88 -1.10 -44.09
CA ILE A 7 -16.93 -0.40 -44.85
C ILE A 7 -18.04 0.34 -44.05
N LYS A 8 -17.91 1.67 -44.13
CA LYS A 8 -18.92 2.77 -44.25
C LYS A 8 -19.57 3.42 -43.02
N SER A 9 -19.29 4.72 -42.99
CA SER A 9 -19.97 5.84 -42.35
C SER A 9 -21.37 6.15 -42.92
N ILE A 10 -22.24 6.70 -42.06
CA ILE A 10 -23.37 7.58 -42.43
C ILE A 10 -23.41 8.75 -41.41
N ASN A 11 -23.84 9.93 -41.87
CA ASN A 11 -23.81 11.19 -41.12
C ASN A 11 -25.02 11.43 -40.18
N MET A 12 -24.80 12.38 -39.26
CA MET A 12 -25.69 13.52 -38.92
C MET A 12 -26.68 13.49 -37.73
N THR A 13 -26.45 14.47 -36.84
CA THR A 13 -27.41 15.33 -36.09
C THR A 13 -28.27 14.83 -34.92
N PHE A 14 -27.89 15.30 -33.73
CA PHE A 14 -28.71 16.00 -32.73
C PHE A 14 -30.21 15.67 -32.53
N ARG A 15 -30.56 15.28 -31.29
CA ARG A 15 -31.68 15.93 -30.59
C ARG A 15 -31.58 15.84 -29.06
N SER A 16 -31.78 16.97 -28.39
CA SER A 16 -31.90 17.08 -26.95
C SER A 16 -33.31 16.72 -26.47
N LYS A 17 -33.43 16.22 -25.22
CA LYS A 17 -34.63 16.38 -24.40
C LYS A 17 -34.26 16.64 -22.94
N PHE A 18 -34.64 17.81 -22.46
CA PHE A 18 -34.80 18.11 -21.03
C PHE A 18 -36.08 17.45 -20.51
N THR A 19 -36.05 16.95 -19.27
CA THR A 19 -37.22 16.95 -18.37
C THR A 19 -36.76 17.17 -16.94
N SER A 20 -37.21 18.27 -16.34
CA SER A 20 -36.99 18.62 -14.93
C SER A 20 -38.27 18.37 -14.13
N SER A 21 -38.15 17.91 -12.88
CA SER A 21 -39.25 17.94 -11.92
C SER A 21 -38.74 18.12 -10.49
N CYS A 22 -39.06 19.25 -9.89
CA CYS A 22 -38.79 19.55 -8.48
C CYS A 22 -39.78 18.84 -7.55
N PHE A 23 -39.36 18.56 -6.31
CA PHE A 23 -40.23 18.70 -5.15
C PHE A 23 -39.42 19.03 -3.88
N CYS A 24 -39.87 20.02 -3.11
CA CYS A 24 -39.31 20.37 -1.80
C CYS A 24 -40.27 19.97 -0.69
N ARG A 25 -39.76 19.49 0.46
CA ARG A 25 -40.15 20.07 1.77
C ARG A 25 -39.22 19.70 2.93
N PHE A 26 -39.09 20.65 3.84
CA PHE A 26 -38.39 20.59 5.14
C PHE A 26 -39.12 19.69 6.17
N VAL A 27 -38.37 19.08 7.09
CA VAL A 27 -38.66 19.05 8.55
C VAL A 27 -37.34 19.10 9.34
N CYS A 28 -37.34 19.78 10.50
CA CYS A 28 -36.25 19.81 11.49
C CYS A 28 -36.84 19.76 12.92
N PRO A 29 -36.17 19.10 13.88
CA PRO A 29 -36.13 19.53 15.29
C PRO A 29 -34.67 19.72 15.79
N GLN A 30 -34.30 20.79 16.54
CA GLN A 30 -34.36 20.94 18.02
C GLN A 30 -33.54 19.89 18.83
N LYS A 31 -32.80 20.17 19.93
CA LYS A 31 -32.48 21.39 20.71
C LYS A 31 -31.39 21.09 21.80
N LEU A 32 -30.75 22.14 22.36
CA LEU A 32 -30.04 22.22 23.68
C LEU A 32 -28.75 21.36 23.86
N SER A 33 -27.72 21.71 24.67
CA SER A 33 -27.63 22.62 25.83
C SER A 33 -26.25 23.37 25.96
N GLN A 34 -26.14 24.24 26.97
CA GLN A 34 -25.11 25.28 27.26
C GLN A 34 -23.77 24.74 27.84
N LYS A 35 -22.63 25.48 27.88
CA LYS A 35 -22.35 26.76 28.59
C LYS A 35 -21.06 27.49 28.18
N GLN A 36 -21.13 28.83 28.21
CA GLN A 36 -20.12 29.86 28.63
C GLN A 36 -18.71 29.84 27.98
N SER A 37 -18.03 30.96 27.65
CA SER A 37 -18.25 32.36 28.07
C SER A 37 -18.35 33.40 26.92
N LEU A 38 -17.63 34.53 27.00
CA LEU A 38 -18.28 35.86 26.88
C LEU A 38 -17.33 37.03 26.51
N TRP A 39 -17.90 38.20 26.17
CA TRP A 39 -17.30 39.50 25.80
C TRP A 39 -16.69 39.63 24.39
N THR A 40 -16.87 40.73 23.63
CA THR A 40 -17.95 41.76 23.55
C THR A 40 -17.83 42.45 22.19
N LYS A 41 -18.96 42.66 21.50
CA LYS A 41 -19.10 43.53 20.30
C LYS A 41 -19.44 44.97 20.79
N PRO A 42 -19.31 46.05 19.97
CA PRO A 42 -20.43 46.35 19.03
C PRO A 42 -20.17 47.24 17.78
N LYS A 43 -20.95 46.97 16.71
CA LYS A 43 -21.60 47.92 15.75
C LYS A 43 -20.66 48.76 14.83
N THR A 44 -20.98 49.14 13.58
CA THR A 44 -22.10 48.96 12.61
C THR A 44 -21.54 49.20 11.18
N ARG A 45 -22.22 49.10 10.02
CA ARG A 45 -23.66 48.97 9.64
C ARG A 45 -23.80 48.20 8.30
N GLN A 46 -25.05 48.03 7.85
CA GLN A 46 -25.54 47.72 6.48
C GLN A 46 -26.59 48.83 6.13
N PRO A 47 -27.27 48.93 4.94
CA PRO A 47 -27.60 47.84 3.99
C PRO A 47 -27.79 48.18 2.46
N LEU A 48 -28.13 47.13 1.68
CA LEU A 48 -28.96 47.04 0.44
C LEU A 48 -28.57 47.88 -0.82
N PHE A 49 -28.54 47.34 -2.04
CA PHE A 49 -29.72 46.85 -2.80
C PHE A 49 -29.39 45.82 -3.91
N CYS A 50 -30.43 45.20 -4.48
CA CYS A 50 -30.36 44.20 -5.58
C CYS A 50 -30.67 44.80 -6.98
N ILE A 51 -30.77 43.90 -7.99
CA ILE A 51 -31.09 44.06 -9.44
C ILE A 51 -29.82 43.98 -10.32
N GLY A 52 -29.75 43.20 -11.40
CA GLY A 52 -30.70 42.20 -11.90
C GLY A 52 -30.63 41.98 -13.43
N MET A 53 -30.07 40.83 -13.83
CA MET A 53 -30.39 40.07 -15.06
C MET A 53 -30.08 40.65 -16.47
N MET A 54 -29.62 39.75 -17.35
CA MET A 54 -30.02 39.54 -18.76
C MET A 54 -28.90 39.47 -19.82
N LEU A 55 -29.03 38.44 -20.66
CA LEU A 55 -28.16 37.99 -21.74
C LEU A 55 -28.05 38.97 -22.93
N LEU A 56 -26.98 38.84 -23.73
CA LEU A 56 -27.10 38.27 -25.10
C LEU A 56 -25.76 37.90 -25.76
N VAL A 57 -25.83 37.00 -26.73
CA VAL A 57 -24.75 36.41 -27.53
C VAL A 57 -24.92 36.87 -28.98
N VAL A 58 -23.83 37.25 -29.68
CA VAL A 58 -23.76 37.25 -31.15
C VAL A 58 -22.36 36.80 -31.63
N PHE A 59 -22.34 36.04 -32.73
CA PHE A 59 -21.20 35.45 -33.44
C PHE A 59 -20.96 36.17 -34.78
N THR A 60 -19.71 36.42 -35.19
CA THR A 60 -19.22 36.46 -36.59
C THR A 60 -17.67 36.45 -36.57
N LEU A 61 -16.90 35.55 -37.19
CA LEU A 61 -16.72 35.11 -38.60
C LEU A 61 -15.78 35.99 -39.46
N GLY A 62 -14.65 35.39 -39.89
CA GLY A 62 -13.78 35.85 -40.99
C GLY A 62 -12.80 36.98 -40.64
N SER A 63 -11.63 37.15 -41.28
CA SER A 63 -10.96 36.34 -42.33
C SER A 63 -9.44 36.64 -42.32
N THR A 64 -8.61 35.71 -42.79
CA THR A 64 -7.17 35.91 -43.01
C THR A 64 -6.87 36.53 -44.39
N VAL A 65 -6.05 37.58 -44.48
CA VAL A 65 -5.25 37.92 -45.68
C VAL A 65 -3.88 38.45 -45.25
N SER A 66 -2.84 38.14 -46.04
CA SER A 66 -1.44 38.53 -45.83
C SER A 66 -1.05 39.73 -46.70
N ALA A 67 -0.27 40.66 -46.13
CA ALA A 67 0.68 41.53 -46.83
C ALA A 67 1.76 41.91 -45.79
N GLN A 68 3.01 41.45 -45.88
CA GLN A 68 4.08 41.82 -46.82
C GLN A 68 4.85 43.08 -46.35
N VAL A 69 6.17 42.96 -46.33
CA VAL A 69 7.13 43.85 -45.65
C VAL A 69 7.32 45.17 -46.40
N THR A 70 7.37 46.28 -45.65
CA THR A 70 8.05 47.52 -46.04
C THR A 70 9.14 47.87 -45.03
N SER A 71 10.23 48.48 -45.51
CA SER A 71 11.50 48.69 -44.81
C SER A 71 11.48 49.83 -43.77
N PRO A 72 12.41 49.83 -42.79
CA PRO A 72 12.41 50.77 -41.68
C PRO A 72 13.12 52.11 -42.02
N GLU A 73 12.63 52.86 -43.02
CA GLU A 73 13.23 54.15 -43.41
C GLU A 73 12.28 55.36 -43.28
N ASP A 74 10.95 55.21 -43.38
CA ASP A 74 9.99 56.34 -43.37
C ASP A 74 9.51 56.83 -41.98
N VAL A 75 10.24 56.51 -40.89
CA VAL A 75 9.84 56.89 -39.50
C VAL A 75 10.85 57.81 -38.80
N LEU A 76 11.93 58.20 -39.47
CA LEU A 76 12.98 59.05 -38.89
C LEU A 76 12.81 60.56 -39.15
N GLU A 77 11.96 60.97 -40.10
CA GLU A 77 11.90 62.36 -40.58
C GLU A 77 11.16 63.37 -39.65
N HIS A 78 10.77 62.96 -38.44
CA HIS A 78 10.22 63.84 -37.40
C HIS A 78 10.97 63.74 -36.05
N ARG A 79 12.17 63.14 -36.04
CA ARG A 79 12.97 62.96 -34.81
C ARG A 79 14.34 63.63 -34.81
N GLU A 80 14.81 64.16 -35.94
CA GLU A 80 16.06 64.92 -36.02
C GLU A 80 15.83 66.27 -36.70
N ASN A 81 15.77 67.34 -35.89
CA ASN A 81 15.88 68.74 -36.36
C ASN A 81 16.16 69.71 -35.20
N ALA A 82 17.19 69.43 -34.38
CA ALA A 82 17.82 70.39 -33.45
C ALA A 82 19.11 69.83 -32.79
N ALA A 83 19.88 68.99 -33.50
CA ALA A 83 21.05 68.34 -32.92
C ALA A 83 22.19 68.20 -33.93
N ASP A 84 22.71 69.32 -34.44
CA ASP A 84 24.08 69.30 -34.95
C ASP A 84 24.79 70.68 -34.89
N THR A 85 26.10 70.59 -34.67
CA THR A 85 27.11 71.68 -34.55
C THR A 85 27.18 72.52 -33.24
N VAL A 86 28.44 72.73 -32.80
CA VAL A 86 28.95 73.69 -31.78
C VAL A 86 28.94 73.26 -30.29
N ASN A 87 30.11 73.50 -29.64
CA ASN A 87 30.54 73.50 -28.22
C ASN A 87 29.57 73.13 -27.07
N PRO A 88 30.11 72.61 -25.93
CA PRO A 88 29.33 72.15 -24.77
C PRO A 88 28.78 73.29 -23.89
N SER A 89 27.90 74.13 -24.45
CA SER A 89 27.24 75.22 -23.71
C SER A 89 25.85 75.62 -24.26
N SER A 90 25.15 74.73 -24.97
CA SER A 90 23.73 74.91 -25.33
C SER A 90 22.83 74.20 -24.31
N ALA A 91 22.39 74.91 -23.28
CA ALA A 91 21.41 74.38 -22.33
C ALA A 91 20.09 74.06 -23.07
N LYS A 92 19.54 72.85 -22.89
CA LYS A 92 18.20 72.53 -23.41
C LYS A 92 17.17 73.38 -22.67
N SER A 93 16.18 73.94 -23.37
CA SER A 93 15.03 74.61 -22.74
C SER A 93 13.86 73.67 -22.49
N VAL A 94 13.89 72.43 -23.01
CA VAL A 94 12.81 71.43 -22.93
C VAL A 94 13.33 70.09 -22.38
N CYS A 95 12.55 69.48 -21.50
CA CYS A 95 12.64 68.08 -21.06
C CYS A 95 11.27 67.39 -21.30
N PHE A 96 11.27 66.11 -21.68
CA PHE A 96 10.04 65.30 -21.82
C PHE A 96 10.23 63.92 -21.19
N ILE A 97 9.22 63.43 -20.48
CA ILE A 97 9.22 62.10 -19.83
C ILE A 97 7.85 61.45 -20.01
N GLN A 98 7.83 60.17 -20.38
CA GLN A 98 6.60 59.38 -20.46
C GLN A 98 6.07 59.09 -19.05
N SER A 99 4.79 59.36 -18.78
CA SER A 99 4.21 59.16 -17.46
C SER A 99 3.97 57.67 -17.14
N PRO A 100 4.26 57.22 -15.90
CA PRO A 100 3.85 55.90 -15.42
C PRO A 100 2.32 55.76 -15.26
N TYR A 101 1.57 56.87 -15.25
CA TYR A 101 0.13 56.86 -14.99
C TYR A 101 -0.71 57.07 -16.25
N ARG A 102 -1.68 56.17 -16.46
CA ARG A 102 -2.72 56.27 -17.51
C ARG A 102 -4.00 57.00 -17.06
N SER A 103 -4.00 57.60 -15.86
CA SER A 103 -5.12 58.37 -15.31
C SER A 103 -4.71 59.82 -15.11
N LEU A 104 -5.52 60.77 -15.61
CA LEU A 104 -5.27 62.20 -15.47
C LEU A 104 -5.19 62.64 -13.99
N GLU A 105 -6.00 62.04 -13.11
CA GLU A 105 -6.00 62.40 -11.68
C GLU A 105 -4.72 61.93 -10.98
N ASN A 106 -4.23 60.72 -11.29
CA ASN A 106 -2.94 60.24 -10.76
C ASN A 106 -1.78 61.07 -11.33
N ASN A 107 -1.85 61.48 -12.60
CA ASN A 107 -0.91 62.44 -13.19
C ASN A 107 -0.93 63.78 -12.46
N ARG A 108 -2.10 64.29 -12.09
CA ARG A 108 -2.24 65.54 -11.31
C ARG A 108 -1.56 65.43 -9.95
N GLN A 109 -1.74 64.32 -9.24
CA GLN A 109 -1.09 64.05 -7.95
C GLN A 109 0.43 63.86 -8.09
N PHE A 110 0.88 63.21 -9.17
CA PHE A 110 2.30 63.09 -9.49
C PHE A 110 2.94 64.46 -9.74
N ILE A 111 2.34 65.30 -10.59
CA ILE A 111 2.81 66.68 -10.83
C ILE A 111 2.81 67.49 -9.53
N ASN A 112 1.77 67.42 -8.70
CA ASN A 112 1.76 68.09 -7.39
C ASN A 112 2.94 67.63 -6.51
N THR A 113 3.28 66.34 -6.54
CA THR A 113 4.41 65.77 -5.79
C THR A 113 5.76 66.26 -6.34
N VAL A 114 5.91 66.36 -7.65
CA VAL A 114 7.09 66.94 -8.31
C VAL A 114 7.25 68.40 -7.88
N VAL A 115 6.19 69.21 -7.98
CA VAL A 115 6.18 70.63 -7.57
C VAL A 115 6.63 70.79 -6.11
N LEU A 116 6.03 70.02 -5.19
CA LEU A 116 6.35 70.07 -3.75
C LEU A 116 7.78 69.64 -3.43
N ARG A 117 8.34 68.66 -4.15
CA ARG A 117 9.67 68.08 -3.86
C ARG A 117 10.83 68.73 -4.63
N THR A 118 10.56 69.45 -5.71
CA THR A 118 11.60 69.97 -6.62
C THR A 118 11.49 71.48 -6.81
N LEU A 119 10.36 71.98 -7.33
CA LEU A 119 10.21 73.39 -7.70
C LEU A 119 10.13 74.32 -6.49
N LEU A 120 9.30 74.01 -5.48
CA LEU A 120 9.19 74.86 -4.29
C LEU A 120 10.51 74.93 -3.48
N PRO A 121 11.23 73.82 -3.22
CA PRO A 121 12.55 73.88 -2.57
C PRO A 121 13.60 74.67 -3.35
N MET A 122 13.50 74.70 -4.69
CA MET A 122 14.37 75.53 -5.54
C MET A 122 13.98 77.02 -5.58
N GLY A 123 12.92 77.44 -4.88
CA GLY A 123 12.49 78.83 -4.76
C GLY A 123 11.57 79.32 -5.88
N TYR A 124 10.95 78.41 -6.64
CA TYR A 124 9.92 78.77 -7.61
C TYR A 124 8.55 78.96 -6.94
N VAL A 125 7.77 79.93 -7.43
CA VAL A 125 6.41 80.22 -6.96
C VAL A 125 5.44 80.01 -8.12
N GLU A 126 4.36 79.27 -7.89
CA GLU A 126 3.31 79.07 -8.89
C GLU A 126 2.55 80.38 -9.13
N LYS A 127 2.33 80.72 -10.41
CA LYS A 127 1.47 81.84 -10.82
C LYS A 127 0.27 81.30 -11.59
N GLN A 128 -0.85 82.02 -11.50
CA GLN A 128 -1.99 81.82 -12.40
C GLN A 128 -1.55 82.09 -13.84
N PRO A 129 -2.01 81.30 -14.84
CA PRO A 129 -1.84 81.63 -16.25
C PRO A 129 -2.41 83.02 -16.55
N THR A 130 -1.64 83.84 -17.26
CA THR A 130 -2.12 85.05 -17.92
C THR A 130 -2.06 84.81 -19.42
N ASP A 131 -3.09 85.20 -20.18
CA ASP A 131 -3.24 84.87 -21.61
C ASP A 131 -2.21 85.55 -22.55
N GLU A 132 -1.24 86.28 -22.00
CA GLU A 132 -0.14 86.89 -22.74
C GLU A 132 0.97 85.87 -23.08
N ASN A 133 0.66 85.03 -24.08
CA ASN A 133 1.58 84.26 -24.93
C ASN A 133 2.52 83.27 -24.18
N PRO A 134 2.18 81.96 -24.08
CA PRO A 134 3.00 80.97 -23.39
C PRO A 134 4.38 80.81 -24.05
N MET A 135 5.40 80.51 -23.24
CA MET A 135 6.80 80.48 -23.65
C MET A 135 7.09 79.34 -24.63
N MET A 136 6.33 78.24 -24.52
CA MET A 136 6.22 77.21 -25.55
C MET A 136 4.83 77.22 -26.21
N LYS A 137 4.78 77.08 -27.55
CA LYS A 137 3.52 76.89 -28.27
C LYS A 137 2.88 75.56 -27.83
N GLN A 138 1.77 75.65 -27.09
CA GLN A 138 1.16 74.50 -26.44
C GLN A 138 0.78 73.40 -27.45
N PRO A 139 1.13 72.12 -27.19
CA PRO A 139 0.62 70.99 -27.96
C PRO A 139 -0.92 70.95 -27.94
N SER A 140 -1.56 70.55 -29.04
CA SER A 140 -3.03 70.57 -29.19
C SER A 140 -3.79 69.55 -28.32
N ASN A 141 -3.07 68.81 -27.48
CA ASN A 141 -3.51 67.68 -26.66
C ASN A 141 -3.16 67.83 -25.16
N VAL A 142 -2.81 69.04 -24.70
CA VAL A 142 -2.56 69.34 -23.27
C VAL A 142 -3.84 69.17 -22.45
N GLN A 143 -3.73 68.49 -21.30
CA GLN A 143 -4.81 68.25 -20.32
C GLN A 143 -4.55 68.94 -18.98
N LEU A 144 -3.30 69.26 -18.68
CA LEU A 144 -2.90 69.97 -17.45
C LEU A 144 -1.74 70.92 -17.78
N TYR A 145 -1.85 72.16 -17.32
CA TYR A 145 -0.85 73.21 -17.46
C TYR A 145 -0.61 73.87 -16.10
N ARG A 146 0.66 74.16 -15.77
CA ARG A 146 1.06 74.94 -14.59
C ARG A 146 2.30 75.78 -14.92
N TYR A 147 2.38 76.98 -14.34
CA TYR A 147 3.42 77.97 -14.62
C TYR A 147 4.07 78.47 -13.32
N PHE A 148 5.39 78.53 -13.31
CA PHE A 148 6.21 78.80 -12.13
C PHE A 148 7.27 79.85 -12.42
N VAL A 149 7.44 80.80 -11.51
CA VAL A 149 8.39 81.92 -11.65
C VAL A 149 9.29 82.01 -10.43
N LYS A 150 10.57 82.31 -10.66
CA LYS A 150 11.62 82.52 -9.64
C LYS A 150 12.39 83.81 -9.95
N PRO A 151 12.18 84.90 -9.21
CA PRO A 151 12.95 86.13 -9.40
C PRO A 151 14.41 85.93 -8.97
N LEU A 152 15.33 86.51 -9.73
CA LEU A 152 16.76 86.56 -9.44
C LEU A 152 17.19 87.99 -9.08
N LYS A 153 18.47 88.16 -8.70
CA LYS A 153 19.01 89.49 -8.37
C LYS A 153 19.21 90.31 -9.65
N ASN A 154 19.11 91.63 -9.51
CA ASN A 154 19.25 92.63 -10.59
C ASN A 154 18.15 92.61 -11.67
N GLY A 155 16.95 92.11 -11.37
CA GLY A 155 15.80 92.17 -12.30
C GLY A 155 15.73 91.03 -13.33
N SER A 156 16.69 90.12 -13.30
CA SER A 156 16.61 88.83 -14.00
C SER A 156 15.59 87.89 -13.34
N GLY A 157 15.11 86.88 -14.07
CA GLY A 157 14.13 85.91 -13.58
C GLY A 157 14.22 84.57 -14.29
N ARG A 158 13.69 83.51 -13.67
CA ARG A 158 13.60 82.16 -14.25
C ARG A 158 12.16 81.67 -14.22
N ASP A 159 11.72 81.18 -15.35
CA ASP A 159 10.37 80.69 -15.53
C ASP A 159 10.39 79.22 -15.96
N ILE A 160 9.35 78.47 -15.55
CA ILE A 160 9.15 77.06 -15.86
C ILE A 160 7.66 76.82 -16.17
N GLU A 161 7.40 76.18 -17.30
CA GLU A 161 6.09 75.70 -17.72
C GLU A 161 6.07 74.17 -17.63
N LEU A 162 5.07 73.60 -16.93
CA LEU A 162 4.82 72.17 -16.87
C LEU A 162 3.52 71.83 -17.60
N PHE A 163 3.60 70.88 -18.54
CA PHE A 163 2.46 70.38 -19.29
C PHE A 163 2.30 68.86 -19.09
N VAL A 164 1.05 68.39 -19.07
CA VAL A 164 0.73 66.97 -19.28
C VAL A 164 -0.15 66.87 -20.51
N ALA A 165 0.32 66.16 -21.54
CA ALA A 165 -0.39 65.95 -22.80
C ALA A 165 -0.75 64.47 -22.99
N ILE A 166 -1.87 64.20 -23.69
CA ILE A 166 -2.23 62.82 -24.09
C ILE A 166 -1.57 62.53 -25.43
N TYR A 167 -0.59 61.63 -25.49
CA TYR A 167 -0.06 61.17 -26.76
C TYR A 167 -1.05 60.19 -27.43
N PRO A 168 -1.65 60.52 -28.58
CA PRO A 168 -2.50 59.58 -29.30
C PRO A 168 -1.61 58.47 -29.89
N GLN A 169 -1.95 57.21 -29.61
CA GLN A 169 -1.28 56.10 -30.31
C GLN A 169 -1.75 56.13 -31.77
N ALA A 170 -0.82 56.08 -32.71
CA ALA A 170 -1.14 56.15 -34.13
C ALA A 170 -1.92 54.90 -34.55
N GLY A 171 -3.22 55.07 -34.84
CA GLY A 171 -4.09 54.01 -35.34
C GLY A 171 -5.36 53.76 -34.52
N GLU A 172 -6.26 54.75 -34.40
CA GLU A 172 -7.71 54.49 -34.21
C GLU A 172 -8.52 55.77 -34.49
N ASP A 173 -8.91 55.99 -35.76
CA ASP A 173 -9.96 56.96 -36.11
C ASP A 173 -11.32 56.39 -35.72
N THR A 174 -11.80 56.71 -34.51
CA THR A 174 -13.18 56.44 -34.08
C THR A 174 -13.83 57.72 -33.56
N GLY A 175 -14.67 58.33 -34.40
CA GLY A 175 -15.39 59.58 -34.12
C GLY A 175 -16.49 59.41 -33.07
N THR A 176 -16.11 59.21 -31.81
CA THR A 176 -17.01 59.24 -30.65
C THR A 176 -16.31 59.91 -29.46
N GLU A 177 -16.94 60.93 -28.88
CA GLU A 177 -16.45 61.63 -27.70
C GLU A 177 -16.45 60.71 -26.47
N ASN A 178 -15.33 60.05 -26.16
CA ASN A 178 -15.06 59.51 -24.82
C ASN A 178 -13.58 59.14 -24.60
N THR A 179 -12.94 59.84 -23.65
CA THR A 179 -11.72 59.42 -22.91
C THR A 179 -10.65 58.67 -23.73
N ALA A 180 -9.78 59.42 -24.41
CA ALA A 180 -8.60 58.87 -25.07
C ALA A 180 -7.70 58.08 -24.09
N LYS A 181 -7.56 56.77 -24.29
CA LYS A 181 -6.62 55.88 -23.57
C LYS A 181 -5.18 56.00 -24.09
N GLY A 182 -4.72 57.22 -24.34
CA GLY A 182 -3.33 57.50 -24.69
C GLY A 182 -2.39 57.36 -23.48
N SER A 183 -1.10 57.14 -23.74
CA SER A 183 -0.06 57.37 -22.73
C SER A 183 0.08 58.87 -22.50
N TYR A 184 0.10 59.29 -21.24
CA TYR A 184 0.37 60.69 -20.90
C TYR A 184 1.87 60.96 -20.98
N GLU A 185 2.23 62.12 -21.51
CA GLU A 185 3.60 62.62 -21.54
C GLU A 185 3.67 63.91 -20.73
N ILE A 186 4.74 64.04 -19.95
CA ILE A 186 5.01 65.19 -19.09
C ILE A 186 6.13 65.98 -19.75
N TYR A 187 5.84 67.24 -20.09
CA TYR A 187 6.78 68.18 -20.66
C TYR A 187 7.12 69.24 -19.61
N ALA A 188 8.40 69.58 -19.51
CA ALA A 188 8.90 70.68 -18.72
C ALA A 188 9.69 71.62 -19.64
N TYR A 189 9.28 72.89 -19.69
CA TYR A 189 9.95 73.94 -20.44
C TYR A 189 10.46 75.02 -19.48
N GLY A 190 11.57 75.70 -19.79
CA GLY A 190 12.01 76.83 -18.98
C GLY A 190 13.08 77.72 -19.60
N LEU A 191 12.94 79.04 -19.38
CA LEU A 191 13.91 80.07 -19.76
C LEU A 191 14.32 80.92 -18.55
N GLU A 192 15.49 81.52 -18.64
CA GLU A 192 16.01 82.58 -17.79
C GLU A 192 16.05 83.88 -18.61
N TYR A 193 15.53 84.95 -18.02
CA TYR A 193 15.49 86.29 -18.59
C TYR A 193 16.53 87.17 -17.89
N ASP A 194 17.34 87.87 -18.68
CA ASP A 194 18.26 88.89 -18.20
C ASP A 194 17.56 90.25 -18.02
N ALA A 195 18.18 91.17 -17.27
CA ALA A 195 17.60 92.46 -16.89
C ALA A 195 17.18 93.34 -18.09
N ASP A 196 17.86 93.17 -19.23
CA ASP A 196 17.58 93.87 -20.49
C ASP A 196 16.59 93.13 -21.41
N GLY A 197 15.92 92.07 -20.91
CA GLY A 197 14.91 91.29 -21.63
C GLY A 197 15.45 90.16 -22.52
N GLY A 198 16.75 89.90 -22.51
CA GLY A 198 17.36 88.77 -23.23
C GLY A 198 16.93 87.41 -22.66
N GLN A 199 16.57 86.46 -23.52
CA GLN A 199 16.17 85.11 -23.12
C GLN A 199 17.32 84.11 -23.32
N ARG A 200 17.54 83.23 -22.33
CA ARG A 200 18.44 82.07 -22.41
C ARG A 200 17.82 80.85 -21.72
N PRO A 201 18.25 79.61 -21.99
CA PRO A 201 17.61 78.42 -21.43
C PRO A 201 17.83 78.32 -19.91
N ASN A 202 16.80 77.88 -19.16
CA ASN A 202 16.87 77.79 -17.70
C ASN A 202 17.76 76.59 -17.27
N PRO A 203 18.89 76.80 -16.56
CA PRO A 203 19.78 75.71 -16.17
C PRO A 203 19.18 74.77 -15.11
N ASP A 204 18.11 75.17 -14.41
CA ASP A 204 17.46 74.32 -13.39
C ASP A 204 16.71 73.12 -14.03
N ILE A 205 16.45 73.14 -15.35
CA ILE A 205 15.65 72.13 -16.06
C ILE A 205 16.27 70.72 -16.03
N ALA A 206 17.60 70.60 -16.08
CA ALA A 206 18.31 69.31 -16.01
C ALA A 206 18.14 68.64 -14.63
N THR A 207 18.04 69.44 -13.57
CA THR A 207 17.78 68.95 -12.20
C THR A 207 16.33 68.45 -12.07
N ILE A 208 15.40 69.07 -12.80
CA ILE A 208 13.98 68.68 -12.83
C ILE A 208 13.79 67.37 -13.61
N GLU A 209 14.47 67.22 -14.75
CA GLU A 209 14.50 65.98 -15.54
C GLU A 209 14.95 64.78 -14.68
N ALA A 210 16.09 64.89 -14.01
CA ALA A 210 16.59 63.83 -13.11
C ALA A 210 15.64 63.54 -11.93
N SER A 211 15.01 64.59 -11.38
CA SER A 211 14.05 64.44 -10.28
C SER A 211 12.74 63.78 -10.72
N LEU A 212 12.27 64.05 -11.94
CA LEU A 212 11.12 63.38 -12.53
C LEU A 212 11.40 61.89 -12.76
N GLN A 213 12.54 61.55 -13.39
CA GLN A 213 12.94 60.15 -13.65
C GLN A 213 12.97 59.32 -12.34
N THR A 214 13.65 59.81 -11.31
CA THR A 214 13.73 59.10 -10.01
C THR A 214 12.41 58.95 -9.27
N LEU A 215 11.40 59.80 -9.55
CA LEU A 215 10.05 59.65 -9.01
C LEU A 215 9.21 58.64 -9.82
N VAL A 216 9.44 58.54 -11.13
CA VAL A 216 8.84 57.48 -11.97
C VAL A 216 9.31 56.10 -11.50
N ASP A 217 10.62 55.90 -11.33
CA ASP A 217 11.20 54.62 -10.92
C ASP A 217 10.66 54.11 -9.57
N LYS A 218 10.48 55.02 -8.60
CA LYS A 218 9.95 54.67 -7.27
C LYS A 218 8.47 54.23 -7.30
N SER A 219 7.68 54.72 -8.26
CA SER A 219 6.26 54.35 -8.38
C SER A 219 6.03 52.91 -8.83
N ALA A 220 7.01 52.29 -9.51
CA ALA A 220 6.91 50.92 -10.00
C ALA A 220 6.81 49.86 -8.87
N ILE A 221 7.36 50.16 -7.69
CA ILE A 221 7.47 49.22 -6.56
C ILE A 221 6.12 49.02 -5.85
N GLU A 222 5.23 50.02 -5.86
CA GLU A 222 3.95 50.00 -5.14
C GLU A 222 2.99 48.90 -5.63
N TYR A 223 3.12 48.50 -6.91
CA TYR A 223 2.25 47.52 -7.56
C TYR A 223 2.72 46.06 -7.41
N VAL A 224 3.85 45.79 -6.74
CA VAL A 224 4.29 44.42 -6.44
C VAL A 224 3.50 43.88 -5.25
N GLY A 225 2.88 42.71 -5.44
CA GLY A 225 2.26 41.88 -4.41
C GLY A 225 3.14 40.68 -4.08
N TYR A 226 2.89 40.04 -2.93
CA TYR A 226 3.54 38.80 -2.55
C TYR A 226 2.53 37.81 -1.96
N GLU A 227 2.81 36.52 -2.13
CA GLU A 227 2.06 35.41 -1.54
C GLU A 227 3.03 34.31 -1.10
N VAL A 228 2.75 33.63 0.01
CA VAL A 228 3.55 32.48 0.47
C VAL A 228 2.75 31.21 0.23
N TYR A 229 3.20 30.40 -0.73
CA TYR A 229 2.62 29.10 -1.02
C TYR A 229 3.34 28.02 -0.19
N GLN A 230 2.58 27.24 0.58
CA GLN A 230 3.10 26.08 1.31
C GLN A 230 2.90 24.81 0.48
N LEU A 231 3.99 24.12 0.18
CA LEU A 231 3.99 22.81 -0.47
C LEU A 231 3.72 21.72 0.58
N SER A 232 2.89 20.75 0.24
CA SER A 232 2.44 19.68 1.16
C SER A 232 3.02 18.30 0.84
N TYR A 233 3.41 18.05 -0.41
CA TYR A 233 3.78 16.72 -0.91
C TYR A 233 5.11 16.69 -1.68
N ILE A 234 5.63 17.84 -2.10
CA ILE A 234 6.88 17.98 -2.87
C ILE A 234 7.86 18.94 -2.19
N GLN A 235 9.16 18.64 -2.32
CA GLN A 235 10.23 19.52 -1.82
C GLN A 235 10.34 20.78 -2.69
N SER A 236 10.61 21.91 -2.03
CA SER A 236 10.70 23.24 -2.64
C SER A 236 11.69 23.32 -3.80
N ASP A 237 12.85 22.67 -3.70
CA ASP A 237 13.84 22.61 -4.80
C ASP A 237 13.31 21.88 -6.04
N SER A 238 12.56 20.79 -5.84
CA SER A 238 11.96 20.03 -6.95
C SER A 238 10.82 20.82 -7.61
N ALA A 239 10.00 21.50 -6.82
CA ALA A 239 8.97 22.41 -7.34
C ALA A 239 9.60 23.59 -8.10
N LEU A 240 10.65 24.21 -7.56
CA LEU A 240 11.36 25.33 -8.17
C LEU A 240 11.99 24.93 -9.52
N ALA A 241 12.64 23.76 -9.59
CA ALA A 241 13.20 23.22 -10.82
C ALA A 241 12.13 22.98 -11.91
N LEU A 242 10.95 22.47 -11.54
CA LEU A 242 9.81 22.31 -12.46
C LEU A 242 9.28 23.66 -12.96
N LEU A 243 9.13 24.65 -12.08
CA LEU A 243 8.67 26.00 -12.45
C LEU A 243 9.68 26.72 -13.34
N LYS A 244 10.98 26.56 -13.09
CA LYS A 244 12.07 27.06 -13.95
C LYS A 244 12.00 26.42 -15.35
N ALA A 245 11.77 25.11 -15.43
CA ALA A 245 11.60 24.40 -16.70
C ALA A 245 10.32 24.83 -17.47
N LEU A 246 9.28 25.27 -16.75
CA LEU A 246 8.07 25.87 -17.33
C LEU A 246 8.26 27.35 -17.76
N GLY A 247 9.46 27.93 -17.58
CA GLY A 247 9.80 29.28 -18.02
C GLY A 247 9.42 30.40 -17.04
N TYR A 248 9.10 30.07 -15.79
CA TYR A 248 8.95 31.08 -14.74
C TYR A 248 10.32 31.57 -14.22
N THR A 249 10.40 32.82 -13.80
CA THR A 249 11.63 33.37 -13.21
C THR A 249 11.78 32.89 -11.76
N THR A 250 12.81 32.08 -11.50
CA THR A 250 13.12 31.54 -10.17
C THR A 250 14.34 32.23 -9.56
N ILE A 251 14.30 32.45 -8.25
CA ILE A 251 15.45 32.91 -7.45
C ILE A 251 15.95 31.75 -6.59
N GLU A 252 17.19 31.36 -6.85
CA GLU A 252 17.90 30.28 -6.17
C GLU A 252 18.98 30.85 -5.25
N TYR A 253 19.29 30.12 -4.17
CA TYR A 253 20.35 30.47 -3.23
C TYR A 253 21.42 29.38 -3.23
N ASN A 254 22.67 29.76 -3.41
CA ASN A 254 23.80 28.86 -3.22
C ASN A 254 24.35 28.98 -1.80
N GLN A 255 24.57 27.85 -1.11
CA GLN A 255 25.20 27.81 0.20
C GLN A 255 26.72 27.83 0.04
N GLN A 256 27.39 28.74 0.74
CA GLN A 256 28.85 28.73 0.93
C GLN A 256 29.18 28.63 2.42
N PRO A 257 30.30 27.97 2.79
CA PRO A 257 30.80 28.00 4.16
C PRO A 257 31.07 29.45 4.59
N GLY A 258 30.61 29.83 5.77
CA GLY A 258 30.94 31.09 6.41
C GLY A 258 32.34 31.06 7.03
N GLU A 259 32.69 32.13 7.75
CA GLU A 259 33.98 32.27 8.43
C GLU A 259 34.13 31.34 9.67
N LYS A 260 33.06 30.61 10.01
CA LYS A 260 33.01 29.57 11.06
C LYS A 260 32.26 28.35 10.53
N ASP A 261 32.63 27.16 11.00
CA ASP A 261 32.05 25.88 10.54
C ASP A 261 30.51 25.78 10.70
N ASP A 262 29.92 26.48 11.68
CA ASP A 262 28.47 26.52 11.92
C ASP A 262 27.73 27.61 11.10
N GLU A 263 28.45 28.49 10.41
CA GLU A 263 27.88 29.64 9.69
C GLU A 263 27.76 29.33 8.19
N LYS A 264 26.58 29.62 7.61
CA LYS A 264 26.30 29.39 6.18
C LYS A 264 25.87 30.69 5.51
N ILE A 265 26.65 31.12 4.52
CA ILE A 265 26.36 32.32 3.73
C ILE A 265 25.55 31.91 2.50
N TYR A 266 24.51 32.67 2.18
CA TYR A 266 23.61 32.40 1.05
C TYR A 266 23.77 33.49 -0.01
N HIS A 267 24.28 33.10 -1.19
CA HIS A 267 24.37 34.00 -2.34
C HIS A 267 23.23 33.74 -3.31
N ILE A 268 22.58 34.81 -3.76
CA ILE A 268 21.55 34.74 -4.81
C ILE A 268 22.21 34.35 -6.13
N VAL A 269 21.67 33.35 -6.80
CA VAL A 269 22.01 33.02 -8.18
C VAL A 269 21.20 33.95 -9.09
N GLU A 270 21.84 34.95 -9.68
CA GLU A 270 21.15 35.90 -10.56
C GLU A 270 20.51 35.20 -11.77
N ALA A 271 19.23 35.47 -11.99
CA ALA A 271 18.52 35.02 -13.17
C ALA A 271 19.03 35.79 -14.40
N LYS A 272 19.70 35.11 -15.33
CA LYS A 272 20.16 35.70 -16.60
C LYS A 272 18.96 36.02 -17.50
N GLY A 273 18.49 37.27 -17.47
CA GLY A 273 17.47 37.77 -18.38
C GLY A 273 16.61 38.88 -17.78
N GLN A 274 15.59 39.29 -18.52
CA GLN A 274 14.62 40.28 -18.06
C GLN A 274 13.67 39.63 -17.04
N LEU A 275 13.61 40.19 -15.82
CA LEU A 275 12.75 39.69 -14.72
C LEU A 275 11.28 39.73 -15.14
N LYS A 276 10.70 38.54 -15.40
CA LYS A 276 9.29 38.40 -15.80
C LYS A 276 8.46 37.95 -14.60
N MET A 277 7.51 38.79 -14.17
CA MET A 277 6.55 38.42 -13.13
C MET A 277 5.62 37.29 -13.63
N PRO A 278 5.18 36.35 -12.76
CA PRO A 278 5.54 36.24 -11.35
C PRO A 278 6.95 35.64 -11.12
N VAL A 279 7.64 36.15 -10.11
CA VAL A 279 8.97 35.70 -9.67
C VAL A 279 8.82 34.79 -8.45
N ILE A 280 9.41 33.59 -8.48
CA ILE A 280 9.31 32.60 -7.40
C ILE A 280 10.63 32.51 -6.65
N VAL A 281 10.58 32.68 -5.34
CA VAL A 281 11.73 32.67 -4.44
C VAL A 281 11.60 31.51 -3.47
N LYS A 282 12.61 30.64 -3.39
CA LYS A 282 12.65 29.61 -2.34
C LYS A 282 12.81 30.29 -0.97
N ILE A 283 11.90 30.03 -0.03
CA ILE A 283 12.13 30.45 1.36
C ILE A 283 13.19 29.51 1.95
N LEU A 284 14.26 30.08 2.52
CA LEU A 284 15.30 29.30 3.17
C LEU A 284 14.75 28.60 4.41
N ASP A 285 15.08 27.31 4.54
CA ASP A 285 14.72 26.52 5.70
C ASP A 285 15.50 27.00 6.94
N PRO A 286 14.85 27.23 8.09
CA PRO A 286 15.53 27.67 9.30
C PRO A 286 16.47 26.56 9.79
N ALA A 287 17.75 26.91 9.99
CA ALA A 287 18.73 25.99 10.57
C ALA A 287 18.30 25.61 12.00
N THR A 288 18.16 24.31 12.28
CA THR A 288 17.73 23.81 13.60
C THR A 288 18.87 23.89 14.61
N THR A 289 19.02 25.03 15.27
CA THR A 289 19.94 25.21 16.40
C THR A 289 19.38 24.53 17.66
N THR A 290 19.68 23.24 17.87
CA THR A 290 19.34 22.55 19.12
C THR A 290 20.28 22.97 20.24
N PHE A 291 19.78 23.67 21.27
CA PHE A 291 20.50 23.89 22.53
C PHE A 291 20.64 22.57 23.31
N ILE A 292 21.64 21.76 22.96
CA ILE A 292 22.14 20.67 23.81
C ILE A 292 23.65 20.84 23.95
N VAL A 293 24.10 20.93 25.20
CA VAL A 293 25.44 21.34 25.62
C VAL A 293 26.53 20.45 25.03
N GLY A 294 27.33 21.00 24.13
CA GLY A 294 28.73 20.63 23.99
C GLY A 294 29.55 21.40 25.02
N LYS A 295 30.47 20.74 25.74
CA LYS A 295 31.47 21.45 26.54
C LYS A 295 32.38 22.25 25.59
N PRO A 296 32.83 23.45 25.97
CA PRO A 296 33.77 24.20 25.14
C PRO A 296 35.17 23.55 25.17
N GLY A 297 35.74 23.33 23.99
CA GLY A 297 37.15 22.95 23.83
C GLY A 297 37.41 21.50 23.40
N GLU A 298 37.06 21.15 22.17
CA GLU A 298 37.75 20.10 21.41
C GLU A 298 37.73 20.47 19.91
N ASP A 299 38.89 20.40 19.24
CA ASP A 299 39.07 20.87 17.86
C ASP A 299 38.39 19.94 16.84
N ASN A 300 37.48 20.48 16.02
CA ASN A 300 36.78 19.73 14.96
C ASN A 300 37.55 19.64 13.64
N SER A 301 38.80 20.15 13.56
CA SER A 301 39.58 20.05 12.33
C SER A 301 40.20 18.65 12.17
N LYS A 302 39.77 17.94 11.10
CA LYS A 302 40.18 16.58 10.67
C LYS A 302 39.42 15.40 11.31
N LYS A 303 38.16 15.19 10.93
CA LYS A 303 37.53 13.84 10.90
C LYS A 303 36.36 13.68 9.93
N GLU A 304 36.52 14.16 8.69
CA GLU A 304 35.60 13.84 7.59
C GLU A 304 35.95 12.48 6.91
N VAL A 305 36.19 11.45 7.72
CA VAL A 305 36.41 10.08 7.25
C VAL A 305 35.68 9.10 8.17
N ASP A 306 34.75 8.35 7.57
CA ASP A 306 34.09 7.14 8.09
C ASP A 306 33.08 7.28 9.26
N LEU A 307 32.06 8.13 9.07
CA LEU A 307 30.84 8.16 9.92
C LEU A 307 29.61 7.45 9.30
N LYS A 308 29.77 6.69 8.20
CA LYS A 308 28.65 5.98 7.54
C LYS A 308 28.29 4.62 8.17
N THR A 309 28.96 4.22 9.24
CA THR A 309 29.12 2.79 9.57
C THR A 309 28.93 2.41 11.04
N THR A 310 28.37 3.30 11.89
CA THR A 310 28.07 3.01 13.31
C THR A 310 26.59 3.14 13.67
N PHE A 311 25.83 2.06 13.46
CA PHE A 311 24.47 1.93 13.98
C PHE A 311 24.47 1.65 15.49
N TYR A 312 24.25 2.68 16.31
CA TYR A 312 24.15 2.53 17.76
C TYR A 312 22.84 1.87 18.20
N LEU A 313 22.95 0.88 19.09
CA LEU A 313 21.84 0.21 19.75
C LEU A 313 21.39 1.01 20.98
N GLY A 314 20.25 1.70 20.89
CA GLY A 314 19.72 2.48 22.02
C GLY A 314 18.84 3.67 21.64
N GLY A 315 17.96 3.48 20.64
CA GLY A 315 17.21 4.58 20.04
C GLY A 315 18.07 5.44 19.12
N THR A 316 17.66 5.61 17.87
CA THR A 316 18.30 6.61 16.99
C THR A 316 18.18 7.98 17.65
N VAL A 317 19.30 8.68 17.84
CA VAL A 317 19.28 10.06 18.33
C VAL A 317 18.39 10.86 17.39
N LEU A 318 17.32 11.43 17.95
CA LEU A 318 16.22 12.12 17.25
C LEU A 318 16.67 13.31 16.37
N LYS A 319 17.95 13.71 16.48
CA LYS A 319 18.57 14.86 15.80
C LYS A 319 18.63 14.74 14.28
N GLU A 320 18.72 13.54 13.70
CA GLU A 320 18.76 13.33 12.24
C GLU A 320 17.45 12.81 11.63
N LYS A 321 16.49 12.35 12.45
CA LYS A 321 15.25 11.72 11.96
C LYS A 321 13.95 12.33 12.47
N THR A 322 14.00 13.28 13.40
CA THR A 322 12.81 14.03 13.85
C THR A 322 13.06 15.52 14.10
N SER A 323 14.08 16.12 13.48
CA SER A 323 13.80 17.42 12.87
C SER A 323 12.69 17.16 11.85
N GLY A 324 11.50 17.70 12.08
CA GLY A 324 10.45 17.63 11.06
C GLY A 324 10.99 18.23 9.77
N GLU A 325 10.68 17.64 8.61
CA GLU A 325 11.06 18.26 7.33
C GLU A 325 10.62 19.73 7.37
N PRO A 326 11.55 20.68 7.14
CA PRO A 326 11.24 22.09 7.31
C PRO A 326 10.13 22.48 6.35
N GLN A 327 9.27 23.42 6.76
CA GLN A 327 8.09 23.80 5.99
C GLN A 327 8.46 24.28 4.58
N GLN A 328 8.25 23.40 3.60
CA GLN A 328 8.54 23.63 2.20
C GLN A 328 7.63 24.76 1.69
N ARG A 329 8.23 25.94 1.46
CA ARG A 329 7.48 27.16 1.12
C ARG A 329 8.15 27.93 -0.01
N LEU A 330 7.32 28.48 -0.89
CA LEU A 330 7.71 29.36 -1.97
C LEU A 330 7.11 30.75 -1.72
N LEU A 331 7.92 31.79 -1.84
CA LEU A 331 7.46 33.18 -1.87
C LEU A 331 7.27 33.57 -3.34
N ILE A 332 6.03 33.89 -3.72
CA ILE A 332 5.66 34.28 -5.07
C ILE A 332 5.47 35.79 -5.08
N LEU A 333 6.27 36.50 -5.87
CA LEU A 333 6.12 37.93 -6.15
C LEU A 333 5.36 38.10 -7.46
N TYR A 334 4.34 38.96 -7.49
CA TYR A 334 3.46 39.15 -8.65
C TYR A 334 3.08 40.62 -8.83
N ASP A 335 2.64 41.00 -10.03
CA ASP A 335 2.06 42.33 -10.28
C ASP A 335 0.58 42.32 -9.87
N LYS A 336 0.19 43.20 -8.93
CA LYS A 336 -1.20 43.35 -8.45
C LYS A 336 -2.18 43.67 -9.58
N ARG A 337 -1.71 44.19 -10.72
CA ARG A 337 -2.50 44.52 -11.91
C ARG A 337 -2.77 43.31 -12.83
N ALA A 338 -2.06 42.20 -12.63
CA ALA A 338 -2.08 41.02 -13.51
C ALA A 338 -2.36 39.71 -12.75
N LEU A 339 -3.40 39.73 -11.91
CA LEU A 339 -3.76 38.65 -10.97
C LEU A 339 -4.01 37.29 -11.65
N ASP A 340 -4.44 37.29 -12.91
CA ASP A 340 -4.67 36.07 -13.70
C ASP A 340 -3.41 35.21 -13.82
N THR A 341 -2.23 35.83 -13.91
CA THR A 341 -0.94 35.13 -14.01
C THR A 341 -0.59 34.35 -12.73
N LEU A 342 -0.97 34.90 -11.57
CA LEU A 342 -0.84 34.25 -10.27
C LEU A 342 -1.81 33.07 -10.17
N GLN A 343 -3.07 33.24 -10.59
CA GLN A 343 -4.07 32.17 -10.57
C GLN A 343 -3.65 30.97 -11.44
N VAL A 344 -3.06 31.21 -12.62
CA VAL A 344 -2.52 30.13 -13.48
C VAL A 344 -1.37 29.38 -12.77
N LEU A 345 -0.45 30.10 -12.12
CA LEU A 345 0.66 29.51 -11.36
C LEU A 345 0.14 28.68 -10.17
N LEU A 346 -0.79 29.21 -9.37
CA LEU A 346 -1.41 28.52 -8.23
C LEU A 346 -2.17 27.26 -8.66
N ASN A 347 -2.90 27.33 -9.79
CA ASN A 347 -3.59 26.18 -10.36
C ASN A 347 -2.58 25.10 -10.82
N ILE A 348 -1.49 25.46 -11.49
CA ILE A 348 -0.42 24.50 -11.85
C ILE A 348 0.20 23.86 -10.60
N LEU A 349 0.45 24.65 -9.55
CA LEU A 349 0.97 24.16 -8.27
C LEU A 349 0.01 23.12 -7.66
N GLN A 350 -1.27 23.44 -7.50
CA GLN A 350 -2.26 22.54 -6.88
C GLN A 350 -2.63 21.33 -7.76
N GLU A 351 -2.82 21.53 -9.07
CA GLU A 351 -3.35 20.50 -9.97
C GLU A 351 -2.29 19.64 -10.67
N LYS A 352 -1.00 20.04 -10.66
CA LYS A 352 0.06 19.33 -11.40
C LYS A 352 1.32 19.04 -10.60
N ILE A 353 1.71 19.89 -9.65
CA ILE A 353 3.02 19.78 -8.98
C ILE A 353 2.90 19.22 -7.55
N ASP A 354 2.06 19.83 -6.71
CA ASP A 354 1.92 19.51 -5.28
C ASP A 354 0.74 18.56 -5.03
N LYS A 355 0.85 17.32 -5.54
CA LYS A 355 -0.17 16.28 -5.38
C LYS A 355 0.26 15.16 -4.44
N PRO A 356 -0.68 14.56 -3.67
CA PRO A 356 -0.37 13.44 -2.79
C PRO A 356 0.19 12.26 -3.59
N ALA A 357 1.38 11.80 -3.19
CA ALA A 357 1.97 10.60 -3.75
C ALA A 357 1.12 9.36 -3.40
N LYS A 358 0.91 8.50 -4.39
CA LYS A 358 0.24 7.21 -4.22
C LYS A 358 1.06 6.32 -3.26
N GLN A 359 0.40 5.38 -2.60
CA GLN A 359 1.05 4.44 -1.68
C GLN A 359 1.03 3.01 -2.26
N VAL A 360 2.07 2.23 -1.92
CA VAL A 360 2.20 0.81 -2.25
C VAL A 360 2.42 0.02 -0.97
N ILE A 361 1.61 -1.00 -0.73
CA ILE A 361 1.94 -2.07 0.21
C ILE A 361 2.76 -3.11 -0.56
N ILE A 362 3.91 -3.49 -0.04
CA ILE A 362 4.70 -4.61 -0.58
C ILE A 362 4.77 -5.69 0.49
N GLU A 363 4.18 -6.85 0.19
CA GLU A 363 4.39 -8.07 0.95
C GLU A 363 5.57 -8.85 0.38
N ALA A 364 6.33 -9.50 1.26
CA ALA A 364 7.34 -10.46 0.89
C ALA A 364 7.04 -11.81 1.54
N MET A 365 7.40 -12.89 0.86
CA MET A 365 7.40 -14.25 1.40
C MET A 365 8.75 -14.88 1.09
N VAL A 366 9.52 -15.13 2.15
CA VAL A 366 10.82 -15.82 2.07
C VAL A 366 10.64 -17.24 2.58
N ILE A 367 10.98 -18.21 1.74
CA ILE A 367 10.96 -19.64 2.06
C ILE A 367 12.39 -20.15 1.99
N GLU A 368 12.92 -20.66 3.09
CA GLU A 368 14.17 -21.45 3.08
C GLU A 368 13.82 -22.93 3.31
N LEU A 369 14.33 -23.79 2.44
CA LEU A 369 14.25 -25.25 2.52
C LEU A 369 15.68 -25.78 2.69
N ASN A 370 15.90 -26.56 3.74
CA ASN A 370 17.18 -27.24 3.97
C ASN A 370 16.92 -28.74 4.11
N THR A 371 17.46 -29.51 3.17
CA THR A 371 17.38 -30.98 3.14
C THR A 371 18.78 -31.54 3.27
N ASP A 372 18.99 -32.28 4.35
CA ASP A 372 20.23 -32.99 4.66
C ASP A 372 19.98 -34.50 4.56
N LYS A 373 20.73 -35.18 3.69
CA LYS A 373 20.63 -36.64 3.49
C LYS A 373 22.00 -37.27 3.65
N LYS A 374 22.21 -37.96 4.77
CA LYS A 374 23.41 -38.73 5.04
C LYS A 374 23.11 -40.22 4.95
N SER A 375 23.94 -40.93 4.19
CA SER A 375 23.93 -42.40 4.16
C SER A 375 25.35 -42.90 4.32
N GLU A 376 25.58 -43.71 5.34
CA GLU A 376 26.86 -44.34 5.64
C GLU A 376 26.65 -45.84 5.80
N LEU A 377 27.43 -46.62 5.06
CA LEU A 377 27.42 -48.08 5.11
C LEU A 377 28.84 -48.60 4.95
N GLY A 378 29.30 -49.41 5.90
CA GLY A 378 30.59 -50.06 5.83
C GLY A 378 30.89 -50.95 7.02
N VAL A 379 31.98 -51.70 6.92
CA VAL A 379 32.54 -52.45 8.04
C VAL A 379 33.87 -51.81 8.42
N ALA A 380 34.03 -51.49 9.70
CA ALA A 380 35.32 -51.11 10.27
C ALA A 380 36.03 -52.38 10.76
N PHE A 381 37.30 -52.53 10.42
CA PHE A 381 38.13 -53.66 10.84
C PHE A 381 39.27 -53.17 11.73
N THR A 382 39.39 -53.79 12.89
CA THR A 382 40.45 -53.55 13.86
C THR A 382 41.02 -54.90 14.27
N ALA A 383 42.35 -55.03 14.24
CA ALA A 383 43.05 -56.11 14.93
C ALA A 383 44.17 -55.49 15.77
N ASP A 384 44.17 -55.75 17.07
CA ASP A 384 45.12 -55.19 18.03
C ASP A 384 45.66 -56.29 18.95
N LYS A 385 46.99 -56.40 19.04
CA LYS A 385 47.69 -57.34 19.93
C LYS A 385 49.03 -56.75 20.40
N GLY A 386 49.00 -55.60 21.08
CA GLY A 386 50.08 -55.07 21.93
C GLY A 386 51.33 -54.51 21.22
N LYS A 387 51.91 -55.25 20.26
CA LYS A 387 52.95 -54.76 19.33
C LYS A 387 52.49 -54.75 17.86
N TYR A 388 51.28 -55.24 17.60
CA TYR A 388 50.70 -55.40 16.26
C TYR A 388 49.36 -54.68 16.20
N GLN A 389 49.16 -53.85 15.19
CA GLN A 389 47.93 -53.08 15.03
C GLN A 389 47.57 -52.94 13.54
N ILE A 390 46.37 -53.40 13.16
CA ILE A 390 45.77 -53.17 11.84
C ILE A 390 44.52 -52.31 12.07
N LEU A 391 44.57 -51.06 11.63
CA LEU A 391 43.48 -50.09 11.70
C LEU A 391 42.99 -49.76 10.28
N ALA A 392 41.79 -50.24 9.92
CA ALA A 392 41.10 -49.85 8.69
C ALA A 392 40.06 -48.75 8.96
N GLN A 393 40.50 -47.63 9.55
CA GLN A 393 39.65 -46.50 9.95
C GLN A 393 40.11 -45.20 9.26
N GLN A 394 39.19 -44.24 9.04
CA GLN A 394 39.60 -42.86 8.73
C GLN A 394 40.29 -42.24 9.95
N ALA A 395 41.35 -41.48 9.72
CA ALA A 395 42.08 -40.80 10.78
C ALA A 395 41.15 -39.86 11.57
N ILE A 396 41.11 -40.06 12.90
CA ILE A 396 40.58 -39.08 13.85
C ILE A 396 41.73 -38.09 14.13
N PRO A 397 41.52 -36.77 14.02
CA PRO A 397 42.61 -35.79 14.07
C PRO A 397 43.02 -35.46 15.52
N GLU A 398 43.55 -36.44 16.26
CA GLU A 398 44.10 -36.23 17.60
C GLU A 398 45.55 -36.75 17.71
N THR A 399 46.48 -35.82 17.48
CA THR A 399 47.83 -35.75 18.11
C THR A 399 48.77 -36.96 18.07
N THR A 400 48.62 -37.92 17.15
CA THR A 400 49.70 -38.88 16.82
C THR A 400 49.88 -39.07 15.31
N THR A 401 51.13 -38.96 14.84
CA THR A 401 51.49 -39.04 13.42
C THR A 401 51.51 -40.50 12.94
N ILE A 402 50.34 -41.08 12.69
CA ILE A 402 50.19 -42.41 12.09
C ILE A 402 49.94 -42.25 10.58
N LYS A 403 50.83 -42.80 9.75
CA LYS A 403 50.68 -42.80 8.28
C LYS A 403 49.56 -43.77 7.87
N PRO A 404 48.72 -43.43 6.86
CA PRO A 404 47.65 -44.31 6.40
C PRO A 404 48.21 -45.63 5.85
N PHE A 405 47.59 -46.75 6.24
CA PHE A 405 47.96 -48.13 5.87
C PHE A 405 49.42 -48.52 6.17
N THR A 406 49.72 -48.83 7.43
CA THR A 406 50.96 -49.53 7.80
C THR A 406 50.68 -51.03 7.92
N PHE A 407 51.33 -51.85 7.09
CA PHE A 407 51.35 -53.30 7.22
C PHE A 407 52.71 -53.75 7.73
N ALA A 408 52.77 -54.28 8.95
CA ALA A 408 53.96 -54.87 9.54
C ALA A 408 53.81 -56.40 9.59
N PHE A 409 54.64 -57.12 8.84
CA PHE A 409 54.66 -58.58 8.80
C PHE A 409 55.99 -59.10 9.35
N ASP A 410 55.91 -59.95 10.38
CA ASP A 410 56.99 -60.84 10.81
C ASP A 410 56.58 -62.30 10.54
N LYS A 411 57.53 -63.23 10.62
CA LYS A 411 57.43 -64.62 10.11
C LYS A 411 56.30 -65.46 10.72
N ASN A 412 55.64 -65.01 11.79
CA ASN A 412 54.54 -65.69 12.47
C ASN A 412 53.19 -64.96 12.30
N ALA A 413 52.83 -64.60 11.07
CA ALA A 413 51.61 -63.83 10.75
C ALA A 413 50.26 -64.51 11.14
N ALA A 414 50.25 -65.83 11.42
CA ALA A 414 49.04 -66.56 11.78
C ALA A 414 48.39 -66.07 13.09
N ASP A 415 49.20 -65.63 14.04
CA ASP A 415 48.79 -65.37 15.43
C ASP A 415 48.12 -64.01 15.65
N ALA A 416 48.20 -63.12 14.65
CA ALA A 416 47.51 -61.83 14.58
C ALA A 416 46.11 -61.96 13.95
N LEU A 417 45.89 -63.00 13.14
CA LEU A 417 44.64 -63.24 12.41
C LEU A 417 43.50 -63.67 13.35
N LEU A 418 43.83 -64.23 14.52
CA LEU A 418 42.90 -64.68 15.56
C LEU A 418 42.23 -63.56 16.39
N LEU A 419 42.65 -62.29 16.23
CA LEU A 419 42.10 -61.13 16.97
C LEU A 419 41.41 -60.11 16.04
N PHE A 420 40.82 -60.60 14.96
CA PHE A 420 40.08 -59.78 14.00
C PHE A 420 38.71 -59.37 14.56
N GLN A 421 38.53 -58.07 14.84
CA GLN A 421 37.25 -57.48 15.22
C GLN A 421 36.65 -56.72 14.05
N SER A 422 35.40 -57.06 13.71
CA SER A 422 34.62 -56.38 12.66
C SER A 422 33.41 -55.67 13.25
N LYS A 423 33.30 -54.36 13.03
CA LYS A 423 32.14 -53.55 13.43
C LYS A 423 31.37 -53.10 12.18
N LEU A 424 30.14 -53.55 12.02
CA LEU A 424 29.23 -53.04 10.99
C LEU A 424 28.69 -51.67 11.41
N GLU A 425 28.86 -50.67 10.56
CA GLU A 425 28.29 -49.33 10.74
C GLU A 425 27.35 -49.04 9.58
N ALA A 426 26.07 -48.86 9.89
CA ALA A 426 25.01 -48.49 8.95
C ALA A 426 24.20 -47.34 9.56
N LEU A 427 24.14 -46.22 8.85
CA LEU A 427 23.40 -45.02 9.25
C LEU A 427 22.70 -44.43 8.02
N VAL A 428 21.40 -44.19 8.13
CA VAL A 428 20.65 -43.35 7.19
C VAL A 428 19.96 -42.27 8.02
N GLU A 429 20.28 -41.02 7.73
CA GLU A 429 19.77 -39.84 8.41
C GLU A 429 19.20 -38.89 7.35
N THR A 430 17.97 -38.41 7.59
CA THR A 430 17.28 -37.46 6.70
C THR A 430 16.71 -36.32 7.52
N GLY A 431 17.36 -35.16 7.47
CA GLY A 431 16.88 -33.92 8.05
C GLY A 431 16.16 -33.07 7.01
N ASN A 432 14.99 -32.53 7.35
CA ASN A 432 14.30 -31.53 6.55
C ASN A 432 13.90 -30.37 7.47
N ALA A 433 14.30 -29.15 7.13
CA ALA A 433 13.88 -27.93 7.78
C ALA A 433 13.24 -26.98 6.77
N LYS A 434 12.17 -26.29 7.18
CA LYS A 434 11.50 -25.25 6.40
C LYS A 434 11.34 -24.01 7.28
N VAL A 435 11.85 -22.87 6.81
CA VAL A 435 11.64 -21.55 7.43
C VAL A 435 10.76 -20.73 6.49
N LEU A 436 9.77 -20.05 7.06
CA LEU A 436 8.84 -19.17 6.35
C LEU A 436 8.82 -17.81 7.07
N SER A 437 9.05 -16.73 6.33
CA SER A 437 8.99 -15.36 6.85
C SER A 437 8.21 -14.47 5.91
N ASN A 438 7.17 -13.81 6.44
CA ASN A 438 6.25 -12.98 5.65
C ASN A 438 6.22 -11.53 6.16
N PRO A 439 7.27 -10.72 5.95
CA PRO A 439 7.25 -9.30 6.29
C PRO A 439 6.50 -8.47 5.23
N SER A 440 6.00 -7.30 5.63
CA SER A 440 5.33 -6.35 4.73
C SER A 440 5.71 -4.91 5.08
N VAL A 441 5.62 -4.01 4.10
CA VAL A 441 5.88 -2.57 4.29
C VAL A 441 4.93 -1.72 3.44
N LEU A 442 4.48 -0.60 4.00
CA LEU A 442 3.78 0.47 3.28
C LEU A 442 4.80 1.55 2.90
N VAL A 443 4.83 1.96 1.64
CA VAL A 443 5.79 2.95 1.12
C VAL A 443 5.15 3.87 0.08
N LEU A 444 5.64 5.10 -0.02
CA LEU A 444 5.20 6.07 -1.03
C LEU A 444 5.84 5.78 -2.39
N ASP A 445 5.13 6.12 -3.47
CA ASP A 445 5.61 6.05 -4.84
C ASP A 445 6.99 6.73 -5.02
N GLY A 446 7.93 6.03 -5.65
CA GLY A 446 9.30 6.48 -5.89
C GLY A 446 10.24 6.52 -4.68
N ARG A 447 9.77 6.24 -3.46
CA ARG A 447 10.57 6.24 -2.21
C ARG A 447 11.10 4.83 -1.88
N GLN A 448 12.24 4.76 -1.20
CA GLN A 448 12.84 3.50 -0.77
C GLN A 448 12.32 3.11 0.62
N ALA A 449 11.93 1.84 0.77
CA ALA A 449 11.69 1.17 2.02
C ALA A 449 12.80 0.14 2.30
N ARG A 450 13.09 -0.11 3.58
CA ARG A 450 14.04 -1.13 4.03
C ARG A 450 13.39 -1.96 5.13
N ILE A 451 13.26 -3.25 4.87
CA ILE A 451 12.84 -4.27 5.85
C ILE A 451 14.10 -4.98 6.32
N GLN A 452 14.23 -5.22 7.63
CA GLN A 452 15.31 -6.03 8.20
C GLN A 452 14.73 -6.91 9.32
N VAL A 453 14.89 -8.23 9.19
CA VAL A 453 14.39 -9.24 10.13
C VAL A 453 15.49 -10.24 10.43
N GLY A 454 15.96 -10.29 11.67
CA GLY A 454 17.01 -11.21 12.08
C GLY A 454 17.71 -10.79 13.36
N GLN A 455 18.99 -11.12 13.48
CA GLN A 455 19.82 -10.93 14.67
C GLN A 455 21.07 -10.11 14.34
N GLN A 456 21.83 -9.69 15.36
CA GLN A 456 23.11 -9.04 15.16
C GLN A 456 24.22 -9.87 15.82
N VAL A 457 25.34 -10.01 15.12
CA VAL A 457 26.44 -10.87 15.53
C VAL A 457 27.65 -10.02 15.90
N PRO A 458 28.18 -10.12 17.14
CA PRO A 458 29.40 -9.44 17.50
C PRO A 458 30.59 -10.08 16.78
N VAL A 459 31.40 -9.24 16.13
CA VAL A 459 32.68 -9.59 15.51
C VAL A 459 33.75 -8.72 16.14
N VAL A 460 34.83 -9.35 16.62
CA VAL A 460 35.95 -8.62 17.23
C VAL A 460 36.92 -8.18 16.13
N ARG A 461 37.04 -6.88 15.91
CA ARG A 461 38.15 -6.30 15.13
C ARG A 461 39.30 -5.96 16.06
N SER A 462 40.50 -6.43 15.72
CA SER A 462 41.75 -6.03 16.38
C SER A 462 42.55 -5.12 15.47
N ASN A 463 42.70 -3.85 15.86
CA ASN A 463 43.59 -2.91 15.20
C ASN A 463 44.91 -2.87 15.98
N THR A 464 45.99 -3.32 15.33
CA THR A 464 47.34 -3.21 15.89
C THR A 464 47.87 -1.81 15.63
N THR A 465 48.18 -1.08 16.70
CA THR A 465 48.84 0.23 16.67
C THR A 465 50.24 0.12 17.26
N ALA A 466 51.08 1.16 17.11
CA ALA A 466 52.43 1.18 17.68
C ALA A 466 52.43 1.09 19.23
N GLU A 467 51.31 1.43 19.88
CA GLU A 467 51.14 1.42 21.33
C GLU A 467 50.46 0.14 21.86
N GLY A 468 49.96 -0.73 20.98
CA GLY A 468 49.35 -2.01 21.35
C GLY A 468 48.20 -2.47 20.45
N ILE A 469 47.60 -3.60 20.83
CA ILE A 469 46.44 -4.19 20.14
C ILE A 469 45.15 -3.62 20.73
N ILE A 470 44.48 -2.73 19.99
CA ILE A 470 43.16 -2.21 20.35
C ILE A 470 42.11 -3.18 19.81
N ARG A 471 41.19 -3.63 20.65
CA ARG A 471 40.06 -4.51 20.25
C ARG A 471 38.76 -3.72 20.29
N ALA A 472 38.04 -3.70 19.18
CA ALA A 472 36.69 -3.17 19.05
C ALA A 472 35.70 -4.29 18.72
N VAL A 473 34.46 -4.17 19.17
CA VAL A 473 33.37 -5.10 18.80
C VAL A 473 32.46 -4.40 17.82
N GLU A 474 32.33 -4.96 16.62
CA GLU A 474 31.39 -4.52 15.58
C GLU A 474 30.21 -5.49 15.54
N TYR A 475 28.99 -4.98 15.33
CA TYR A 475 27.78 -5.81 15.24
C TYR A 475 27.31 -5.91 13.79
N ILE A 476 27.49 -7.08 13.18
CA ILE A 476 27.05 -7.34 11.80
C ILE A 476 25.60 -7.87 11.83
N PRO A 477 24.64 -7.24 11.12
CA PRO A 477 23.29 -7.75 11.01
C PRO A 477 23.21 -8.98 10.09
N ILE A 478 22.55 -10.04 10.58
CA ILE A 478 22.20 -11.24 9.81
C ILE A 478 20.68 -11.43 9.76
N GLY A 479 20.21 -12.33 8.90
CA GLY A 479 18.81 -12.56 8.60
C GLY A 479 18.41 -12.01 7.23
N ILE A 480 17.15 -11.61 7.09
CA ILE A 480 16.54 -11.15 5.85
C ILE A 480 16.59 -9.61 5.82
N VAL A 481 17.18 -9.04 4.77
CA VAL A 481 17.12 -7.62 4.43
C VAL A 481 16.47 -7.46 3.07
N LEU A 482 15.45 -6.61 2.97
CA LEU A 482 14.78 -6.28 1.70
C LEU A 482 14.81 -4.76 1.52
N ASN A 483 15.55 -4.29 0.53
CA ASN A 483 15.54 -2.91 0.06
C ASN A 483 14.61 -2.84 -1.15
N LEU A 484 13.57 -2.02 -1.06
CA LEU A 484 12.45 -1.99 -2.00
C LEU A 484 12.18 -0.54 -2.43
N ARG A 485 12.10 -0.28 -3.72
CA ARG A 485 11.73 1.04 -4.25
C ARG A 485 10.71 0.89 -5.39
N PRO A 486 9.40 0.99 -5.11
CA PRO A 486 8.38 0.93 -6.14
C PRO A 486 8.25 2.24 -6.90
N ARG A 487 7.72 2.14 -8.10
CA ARG A 487 7.26 3.21 -8.98
C ARG A 487 5.96 2.78 -9.65
N ILE A 488 4.88 3.51 -9.42
CA ILE A 488 3.56 3.16 -9.94
C ILE A 488 3.37 3.75 -11.35
N ASN A 489 2.69 3.03 -12.23
CA ASN A 489 2.28 3.56 -13.53
C ASN A 489 1.13 4.59 -13.37
N GLN A 490 0.88 5.41 -14.39
CA GLN A 490 -0.19 6.41 -14.36
C GLN A 490 -1.56 5.76 -14.07
N ASP A 491 -1.84 4.63 -14.73
CA ASP A 491 -3.12 3.90 -14.70
C ASP A 491 -3.33 3.01 -13.45
N ASN A 492 -2.40 2.96 -12.48
CA ASN A 492 -2.43 2.06 -11.31
C ASN A 492 -2.43 0.54 -11.60
N THR A 493 -2.35 0.13 -12.87
CA THR A 493 -2.38 -1.27 -13.31
C THR A 493 -1.07 -2.00 -13.11
N GLU A 494 0.06 -1.28 -13.15
CA GLU A 494 1.42 -1.83 -13.09
C GLU A 494 2.28 -1.10 -12.06
N ILE A 495 3.19 -1.84 -11.45
CA ILE A 495 4.17 -1.37 -10.48
C ILE A 495 5.55 -1.84 -10.95
N THR A 496 6.45 -0.89 -11.17
CA THR A 496 7.87 -1.14 -11.43
C THR A 496 8.62 -1.09 -10.11
N MET A 497 9.46 -2.07 -9.78
CA MET A 497 10.18 -2.10 -8.51
C MET A 497 11.66 -2.39 -8.71
N GLN A 498 12.50 -1.55 -8.10
CA GLN A 498 13.87 -1.93 -7.78
C GLN A 498 13.84 -2.73 -6.48
N VAL A 499 14.45 -3.91 -6.52
CA VAL A 499 14.40 -4.91 -5.45
C VAL A 499 15.82 -5.41 -5.20
N GLU A 500 16.28 -5.29 -3.97
CA GLU A 500 17.52 -5.87 -3.47
C GLU A 500 17.17 -6.71 -2.23
N THR A 501 17.50 -8.00 -2.27
CA THR A 501 17.18 -8.95 -1.20
C THR A 501 18.44 -9.66 -0.75
N VAL A 502 18.76 -9.57 0.52
CA VAL A 502 19.89 -10.26 1.15
C VAL A 502 19.34 -11.21 2.22
N VAL A 503 19.70 -12.50 2.12
CA VAL A 503 19.35 -13.53 3.11
C VAL A 503 20.63 -14.11 3.67
N SER A 504 20.93 -13.77 4.93
CA SER A 504 22.16 -14.14 5.63
C SER A 504 21.89 -15.02 6.83
N ALA A 505 22.68 -16.08 7.02
CA ALA A 505 22.59 -17.01 8.14
C ALA A 505 23.98 -17.29 8.74
N ILE A 506 24.06 -17.48 10.05
CA ILE A 506 25.29 -17.95 10.71
C ILE A 506 25.44 -19.44 10.43
N GLN A 507 26.63 -19.86 10.03
CA GLN A 507 27.03 -21.26 10.09
C GLN A 507 27.58 -21.57 11.49
N GLU A 508 27.06 -22.60 12.15
CA GLU A 508 27.54 -23.01 13.48
C GLU A 508 29.05 -23.32 13.44
N ILE A 509 29.80 -22.70 14.36
CA ILE A 509 31.25 -22.82 14.42
C ILE A 509 31.61 -24.20 15.02
N ARG A 510 32.32 -25.02 14.25
CA ARG A 510 33.17 -26.09 14.78
C ARG A 510 34.63 -25.66 14.68
N GLY A 511 35.14 -25.04 15.74
CA GLY A 511 36.50 -24.49 15.81
C GLY A 511 37.07 -24.63 17.23
N ALA A 512 38.36 -24.96 17.32
CA ALA A 512 39.02 -25.33 18.58
C ALA A 512 39.21 -24.15 19.56
N ALA A 513 39.51 -24.48 20.82
CA ALA A 513 39.45 -23.62 22.00
C ALA A 513 40.43 -22.42 22.07
N ASP A 514 41.10 -22.04 20.97
CA ASP A 514 42.21 -21.07 20.99
C ASP A 514 42.28 -20.14 19.76
N VAL A 515 41.17 -19.95 19.03
CA VAL A 515 41.05 -18.93 17.98
C VAL A 515 39.83 -18.06 18.25
N PHE A 516 40.01 -16.74 18.19
CA PHE A 516 38.97 -15.74 18.45
C PHE A 516 37.67 -16.03 17.69
N PHE A 517 36.53 -15.91 18.38
CA PHE A 517 35.19 -16.16 17.83
C PHE A 517 34.91 -15.30 16.58
N ALA A 518 35.08 -15.92 15.41
CA ALA A 518 34.78 -15.33 14.11
C ALA A 518 33.72 -16.22 13.40
N PRO A 519 32.43 -15.89 13.49
CA PRO A 519 31.38 -16.69 12.88
C PRO A 519 31.42 -16.59 11.35
N THR A 520 31.28 -17.73 10.68
CA THR A 520 31.09 -17.76 9.23
C THR A 520 29.64 -17.41 8.92
N ILE A 521 29.44 -16.47 7.99
CA ILE A 521 28.11 -15.99 7.59
C ILE A 521 27.87 -16.42 6.14
N ASP A 522 26.94 -17.35 5.93
CA ASP A 522 26.38 -17.65 4.61
C ASP A 522 25.53 -16.45 4.19
N SER A 523 25.79 -15.81 3.05
CA SER A 523 24.92 -14.75 2.50
C SER A 523 24.47 -15.06 1.07
N ARG A 524 23.24 -14.66 0.76
CA ARG A 524 22.54 -14.86 -0.52
C ARG A 524 21.92 -13.55 -0.95
N GLU A 525 22.39 -12.99 -2.05
CA GLU A 525 21.96 -11.69 -2.55
C GLU A 525 21.32 -11.82 -3.94
N VAL A 526 20.23 -11.07 -4.16
CA VAL A 526 19.62 -10.85 -5.47
C VAL A 526 19.29 -9.38 -5.61
N GLN A 527 19.76 -8.76 -6.70
CA GLN A 527 19.36 -7.42 -7.11
C GLN A 527 18.65 -7.50 -8.46
N THR A 528 17.48 -6.88 -8.58
CA THR A 528 16.67 -6.91 -9.81
C THR A 528 15.82 -5.65 -9.97
N PHE A 529 15.42 -5.39 -11.21
CA PHE A 529 14.51 -4.32 -11.59
C PHE A 529 13.38 -4.91 -12.43
N VAL A 530 12.20 -5.00 -11.84
CA VAL A 530 11.05 -5.71 -12.39
C VAL A 530 9.88 -4.78 -12.62
N ARG A 531 8.96 -5.17 -13.51
CA ARG A 531 7.65 -4.55 -13.65
C ARG A 531 6.59 -5.65 -13.65
N VAL A 532 5.59 -5.49 -12.80
CA VAL A 532 4.54 -6.47 -12.55
C VAL A 532 3.19 -5.78 -12.46
N ALA A 533 2.12 -6.52 -12.76
CA ALA A 533 0.77 -6.02 -12.55
C ALA A 533 0.48 -5.85 -11.05
N ASN A 534 -0.36 -4.89 -10.71
CA ASN A 534 -0.88 -4.67 -9.37
C ASN A 534 -1.51 -5.98 -8.82
N ASN A 535 -1.36 -6.25 -7.52
CA ASN A 535 -1.79 -7.48 -6.84
C ASN A 535 -1.16 -8.79 -7.34
N THR A 536 -0.19 -8.75 -8.26
CA THR A 536 0.38 -9.97 -8.84
C THR A 536 1.65 -10.40 -8.10
N PRO A 537 1.66 -11.55 -7.40
CA PRO A 537 2.87 -12.11 -6.82
C PRO A 537 3.88 -12.52 -7.91
N PHE A 538 5.16 -12.27 -7.67
CA PHE A 538 6.25 -12.71 -8.55
C PHE A 538 7.46 -13.17 -7.75
N ILE A 539 8.25 -14.07 -8.35
CA ILE A 539 9.47 -14.60 -7.74
C ILE A 539 10.65 -13.68 -8.11
N VAL A 540 11.33 -13.14 -7.09
CA VAL A 540 12.53 -12.30 -7.24
C VAL A 540 13.75 -13.16 -7.62
N GLY A 541 13.85 -14.33 -7.01
CA GLY A 541 14.89 -15.32 -7.26
C GLY A 541 14.67 -16.62 -6.50
N GLY A 542 15.20 -17.71 -7.06
CA GLY A 542 15.32 -19.02 -6.43
C GLY A 542 16.79 -19.42 -6.39
N LEU A 543 17.36 -19.55 -5.19
CA LEU A 543 18.78 -19.81 -4.96
C LEU A 543 18.97 -21.21 -4.39
N ILE A 544 19.31 -22.16 -5.27
CA ILE A 544 19.54 -23.57 -4.93
C ILE A 544 21.04 -23.83 -4.84
N ALA A 545 21.51 -24.28 -3.67
CA ALA A 545 22.87 -24.77 -3.45
C ALA A 545 22.80 -26.26 -3.09
N THR A 546 23.49 -27.11 -3.85
CA THR A 546 23.56 -28.57 -3.59
C THR A 546 25.02 -29.00 -3.44
N THR A 547 25.35 -29.54 -2.27
CA THR A 547 26.68 -30.04 -1.91
C THR A 547 26.63 -31.55 -1.69
N ALA A 548 27.19 -32.32 -2.63
CA ALA A 548 27.24 -33.77 -2.55
C ALA A 548 28.68 -34.26 -2.30
N LYS A 549 28.98 -34.69 -1.06
CA LYS A 549 30.28 -35.25 -0.67
C LYS A 549 30.20 -36.77 -0.61
N LYS A 550 30.95 -37.44 -1.49
CA LYS A 550 31.10 -38.90 -1.52
C LYS A 550 32.50 -39.27 -1.04
N SER A 551 32.59 -40.01 0.06
CA SER A 551 33.84 -40.54 0.60
C SER A 551 33.77 -42.06 0.59
N THR A 552 34.77 -42.72 -0.02
CA THR A 552 34.92 -44.17 0.03
C THR A 552 36.28 -44.50 0.61
N ALA A 553 36.30 -45.28 1.69
CA ALA A 553 37.50 -45.85 2.29
C ALA A 553 37.38 -47.38 2.25
N GLY A 554 38.49 -48.11 2.23
CA GLY A 554 38.45 -49.57 2.20
C GLY A 554 39.84 -50.17 2.06
N ILE A 555 39.94 -51.48 2.23
CA ILE A 555 41.22 -52.19 2.10
C ILE A 555 41.62 -52.21 0.62
N PRO A 556 42.83 -51.77 0.23
CA PRO A 556 43.32 -51.88 -1.15
C PRO A 556 43.18 -53.31 -1.69
N ILE A 557 42.95 -53.45 -3.01
CA ILE A 557 42.67 -54.72 -3.70
C ILE A 557 41.31 -55.34 -3.29
N LEU A 558 41.10 -55.70 -2.02
CA LEU A 558 39.88 -56.38 -1.57
C LEU A 558 38.60 -55.56 -1.78
N SER A 559 38.65 -54.24 -1.54
CA SER A 559 37.50 -53.34 -1.74
C SER A 559 37.05 -53.17 -3.21
N GLN A 560 37.90 -53.57 -4.17
CA GLN A 560 37.68 -53.40 -5.60
C GLN A 560 37.04 -54.63 -6.27
N ILE A 561 37.00 -55.77 -5.59
CA ILE A 561 36.41 -57.01 -6.14
C ILE A 561 34.89 -56.80 -6.35
N PRO A 562 34.34 -57.01 -7.57
CA PRO A 562 32.90 -56.94 -7.79
C PRO A 562 32.15 -58.00 -6.95
N LEU A 563 30.96 -57.64 -6.46
CA LEU A 563 30.20 -58.33 -5.40
C LEU A 563 30.92 -58.44 -4.04
N LEU A 564 32.11 -59.04 -3.99
CA LEU A 564 32.79 -59.43 -2.73
C LEU A 564 33.51 -58.27 -2.01
N GLY A 565 33.77 -57.14 -2.68
CA GLY A 565 34.44 -55.98 -2.09
C GLY A 565 33.53 -55.09 -1.22
N VAL A 566 32.23 -55.39 -1.14
CA VAL A 566 31.26 -54.64 -0.31
C VAL A 566 31.59 -54.67 1.19
N PRO A 567 31.86 -55.81 1.84
CA PRO A 567 32.29 -55.83 3.25
C PRO A 567 33.64 -55.12 3.47
N PHE A 568 34.53 -55.09 2.47
CA PHE A 568 35.87 -54.50 2.59
C PHE A 568 35.95 -53.00 2.31
N ARG A 569 34.79 -52.32 2.20
CA ARG A 569 34.71 -50.87 1.96
C ARG A 569 33.64 -50.20 2.82
N ARG A 570 33.91 -48.94 3.15
CA ARG A 570 33.04 -47.98 3.83
C ARG A 570 32.70 -46.86 2.87
N LYS A 571 31.42 -46.70 2.56
CA LYS A 571 30.89 -45.63 1.71
C LYS A 571 30.08 -44.66 2.56
N LYS A 572 30.51 -43.40 2.60
CA LYS A 572 29.80 -42.28 3.21
C LYS A 572 29.37 -41.32 2.10
N THR A 573 28.07 -41.06 2.02
CA THR A 573 27.48 -40.06 1.11
C THR A 573 26.75 -39.05 1.97
N ASP A 574 27.10 -37.79 1.79
CA ASP A 574 26.56 -36.64 2.51
C ASP A 574 26.04 -35.67 1.44
N ASN A 575 24.73 -35.41 1.42
CA ASN A 575 24.08 -34.61 0.39
C ASN A 575 23.21 -33.54 1.04
N ILE A 576 23.69 -32.29 0.98
CA ILE A 576 23.08 -31.12 1.61
C ILE A 576 22.54 -30.24 0.49
N GLN A 577 21.23 -30.00 0.50
CA GLN A 577 20.53 -29.11 -0.43
C GLN A 577 19.88 -27.97 0.35
N LYS A 578 20.33 -26.73 0.10
CA LYS A 578 19.73 -25.50 0.64
C LYS A 578 19.08 -24.74 -0.52
N GLU A 579 17.82 -24.37 -0.39
CA GLU A 579 17.05 -23.61 -1.38
C GLU A 579 16.38 -22.41 -0.70
N VAL A 580 16.54 -21.22 -1.27
CA VAL A 580 15.86 -20.00 -0.82
C VAL A 580 15.03 -19.42 -1.96
N ILE A 581 13.73 -19.23 -1.71
CA ILE A 581 12.77 -18.63 -2.65
C ILE A 581 12.26 -17.33 -2.03
N VAL A 582 12.35 -16.23 -2.78
CA VAL A 582 11.78 -14.93 -2.38
C VAL A 582 10.67 -14.55 -3.36
N VAL A 583 9.45 -14.41 -2.85
CA VAL A 583 8.27 -13.92 -3.57
C VAL A 583 7.92 -12.53 -3.06
N LEU A 584 7.58 -11.60 -3.96
CA LEU A 584 7.06 -10.28 -3.61
C LEU A 584 5.68 -10.07 -4.24
N THR A 585 4.79 -9.40 -3.50
CA THR A 585 3.44 -9.04 -3.95
C THR A 585 3.21 -7.55 -3.67
N PRO A 586 3.14 -6.70 -4.71
CA PRO A 586 2.89 -5.27 -4.53
C PRO A 586 1.41 -4.91 -4.78
N HIS A 587 0.88 -4.00 -3.96
CA HIS A 587 -0.50 -3.51 -4.02
C HIS A 587 -0.54 -1.98 -3.99
N VAL A 588 -1.18 -1.34 -4.98
CA VAL A 588 -1.46 0.11 -4.96
C VAL A 588 -2.67 0.42 -4.07
N VAL A 589 -2.45 1.21 -3.02
CA VAL A 589 -3.51 1.67 -2.11
C VAL A 589 -4.31 2.82 -2.76
N PRO A 590 -5.65 2.70 -2.88
CA PRO A 590 -6.50 3.78 -3.42
C PRO A 590 -6.62 4.96 -2.44
N ILE A 591 -6.63 6.18 -2.97
CA ILE A 591 -6.63 7.44 -2.18
C ILE A 591 -8.03 7.77 -1.60
N GLU A 592 -9.07 7.10 -2.08
CA GLU A 592 -10.47 7.43 -1.79
C GLU A 592 -10.94 6.92 -0.41
N GLU A 593 -10.26 5.92 0.16
CA GLU A 593 -10.57 5.35 1.48
C GLU A 593 -9.99 6.19 2.63
N LYS A 594 -10.57 7.36 2.90
CA LYS A 594 -10.10 8.29 3.96
C LYS A 594 -10.19 7.77 5.41
N ASN A 595 -10.61 6.51 5.63
CA ASN A 595 -10.78 5.89 6.95
C ASN A 595 -9.55 5.07 7.40
N PHE A 596 -8.34 5.61 7.25
CA PHE A 596 -7.12 4.99 7.75
C PHE A 596 -7.06 5.04 9.29
N SER A 597 -7.52 3.96 9.93
CA SER A 597 -7.18 3.71 11.33
C SER A 597 -5.69 3.37 11.42
N TYR A 598 -4.92 4.20 12.15
CA TYR A 598 -3.46 4.11 12.26
C TYR A 598 -2.92 2.78 12.84
N ALA A 599 -3.80 1.91 13.32
CA ALA A 599 -3.53 0.49 13.51
C ALA A 599 -4.55 -0.30 12.68
N ILE A 600 -4.27 -0.53 11.39
CA ILE A 600 -5.04 -1.50 10.62
C ILE A 600 -4.73 -2.89 11.21
N PRO A 601 -5.69 -3.58 11.85
CA PRO A 601 -5.44 -4.94 12.30
C PRO A 601 -5.21 -5.82 11.07
N LYS A 602 -4.43 -6.90 11.21
CA LYS A 602 -4.20 -7.93 10.16
C LYS A 602 -5.48 -8.70 9.73
N ASP A 603 -6.64 -8.22 10.17
CA ASP A 603 -7.96 -8.84 10.11
C ASP A 603 -8.97 -7.95 9.35
N SER A 604 -8.55 -6.82 8.76
CA SER A 604 -9.43 -5.94 7.95
C SER A 604 -9.62 -6.45 6.52
N GLU A 605 -10.81 -6.25 5.94
CA GLU A 605 -11.18 -6.79 4.61
C GLU A 605 -10.24 -6.37 3.47
N MET A 606 -9.56 -5.22 3.60
CA MET A 606 -8.54 -4.78 2.64
C MET A 606 -7.41 -5.81 2.48
N PHE A 607 -7.02 -6.50 3.56
CA PHE A 607 -5.97 -7.53 3.53
C PHE A 607 -6.41 -8.82 2.80
N ASP A 608 -7.70 -9.06 2.62
CA ASP A 608 -8.18 -10.25 1.90
C ASP A 608 -8.17 -10.06 0.38
N SER A 609 -8.23 -8.81 -0.10
CA SER A 609 -8.03 -8.48 -1.51
C SER A 609 -6.63 -8.84 -2.03
N PHE A 610 -5.69 -9.12 -1.13
CA PHE A 610 -4.32 -9.56 -1.43
C PHE A 610 -4.20 -11.10 -1.57
N GLY A 611 -5.31 -11.84 -1.43
CA GLY A 611 -5.37 -13.29 -1.43
C GLY A 611 -5.19 -14.00 -2.78
N TYR A 612 -4.24 -13.60 -3.63
CA TYR A 612 -4.05 -14.24 -4.94
C TYR A 612 -3.18 -15.51 -4.90
N HIS A 613 -3.87 -16.66 -4.81
CA HIS A 613 -3.64 -17.97 -5.45
C HIS A 613 -2.25 -18.64 -5.56
N LEU A 614 -1.16 -18.09 -5.01
CA LEU A 614 0.10 -18.83 -4.81
C LEU A 614 0.23 -19.28 -3.34
N PHE A 615 -0.41 -20.43 -3.07
CA PHE A 615 -0.26 -21.26 -1.87
C PHE A 615 -0.92 -20.77 -0.56
N ARG A 616 -2.15 -20.23 -0.60
CA ARG A 616 -3.00 -20.12 0.60
C ARG A 616 -4.34 -20.84 0.45
N ASN A 617 -4.26 -22.17 0.54
CA ASN A 617 -5.36 -23.07 0.90
C ASN A 617 -5.80 -22.89 2.37
N ALA A 618 -5.94 -21.65 2.85
CA ALA A 618 -6.14 -21.36 4.27
C ALA A 618 -6.98 -20.09 4.48
N TYR A 619 -8.15 -20.24 5.08
CA TYR A 619 -9.00 -19.14 5.55
C TYR A 619 -8.74 -18.89 7.04
N ARG A 620 -8.87 -17.64 7.50
CA ARG A 620 -8.73 -17.28 8.91
C ARG A 620 -10.08 -16.78 9.45
N ILE A 621 -10.60 -17.43 10.49
CA ILE A 621 -11.89 -17.10 11.10
C ILE A 621 -11.88 -15.64 11.57
N ARG A 622 -12.93 -14.89 11.27
CA ARG A 622 -13.12 -13.49 11.69
C ARG A 622 -14.14 -13.40 12.82
N ARG A 623 -14.36 -12.20 13.37
CA ARG A 623 -15.43 -11.98 14.36
C ARG A 623 -16.81 -12.24 13.77
N ASP A 624 -17.05 -11.74 12.57
CA ASP A 624 -18.36 -11.84 11.90
C ASP A 624 -18.67 -13.23 11.33
N ASP A 625 -17.74 -14.17 11.43
CA ASP A 625 -17.92 -15.58 11.04
C ASP A 625 -18.37 -16.46 12.23
N VAL A 626 -18.34 -15.93 13.46
CA VAL A 626 -18.68 -16.65 14.68
C VAL A 626 -20.01 -16.14 15.21
N PHE A 627 -20.98 -17.04 15.37
CA PHE A 627 -22.29 -16.71 15.91
C PHE A 627 -22.23 -16.44 17.42
N ASP A 628 -23.07 -15.51 17.90
CA ASP A 628 -23.28 -15.37 19.33
C ASP A 628 -24.15 -16.54 19.85
N LEU A 629 -23.51 -17.42 20.61
CA LEU A 629 -24.08 -18.65 21.14
C LEU A 629 -23.96 -18.72 22.68
N SER A 630 -23.84 -17.57 23.36
CA SER A 630 -23.69 -17.52 24.83
C SER A 630 -24.82 -18.29 25.54
N PHE A 631 -26.05 -18.19 25.02
CA PHE A 631 -27.25 -18.87 25.52
C PHE A 631 -27.12 -20.40 25.62
N LEU A 632 -26.25 -21.04 24.83
CA LEU A 632 -25.98 -22.47 24.95
C LEU A 632 -25.18 -22.77 26.23
N SER A 633 -24.20 -21.93 26.54
CA SER A 633 -23.40 -22.05 27.77
C SER A 633 -24.17 -21.61 29.01
N GLU A 634 -25.07 -20.62 28.88
CA GLU A 634 -25.96 -20.15 29.96
C GLU A 634 -27.14 -21.11 30.23
N ASN A 635 -27.30 -22.16 29.42
CA ASN A 635 -28.39 -23.11 29.57
C ASN A 635 -28.30 -23.86 30.91
N ARG A 636 -29.35 -23.72 31.73
CA ARG A 636 -29.46 -24.34 33.06
C ARG A 636 -29.22 -25.86 33.05
N VAL A 637 -29.73 -26.60 32.06
CA VAL A 637 -29.55 -28.06 31.96
C VAL A 637 -28.08 -28.42 31.73
N TYR A 638 -27.36 -27.60 30.95
CA TYR A 638 -25.94 -27.78 30.74
C TYR A 638 -25.12 -27.45 32.00
N GLN A 639 -25.48 -26.39 32.74
CA GLN A 639 -24.83 -26.06 34.02
C GLN A 639 -25.03 -27.17 35.07
N GLU A 640 -26.27 -27.67 35.24
CA GLU A 640 -26.57 -28.81 36.12
C GLU A 640 -25.80 -30.09 35.72
N LEU A 641 -25.57 -30.31 34.42
CA LEU A 641 -24.75 -31.42 33.92
C LEU A 641 -23.25 -31.25 34.25
N VAL A 642 -22.70 -30.04 34.14
CA VAL A 642 -21.31 -29.73 34.51
C VAL A 642 -21.09 -29.96 36.00
N GLU A 643 -22.00 -29.46 36.85
CA GLU A 643 -21.97 -29.68 38.31
C GLU A 643 -22.05 -31.17 38.66
N ALA A 644 -22.96 -31.92 38.03
CA ALA A 644 -23.09 -33.36 38.23
C ALA A 644 -21.81 -34.13 37.80
N ALA A 645 -21.22 -33.77 36.67
CA ALA A 645 -19.96 -34.35 36.19
C ALA A 645 -18.79 -34.06 37.14
N GLU A 646 -18.66 -32.84 37.64
CA GLU A 646 -17.66 -32.50 38.66
C GLU A 646 -17.86 -33.28 39.96
N ALA A 647 -19.09 -33.37 40.45
CA ALA A 647 -19.42 -34.09 41.68
C ALA A 647 -19.12 -35.59 41.56
N ALA A 648 -19.44 -36.21 40.42
CA ALA A 648 -19.12 -37.60 40.14
C ALA A 648 -17.60 -37.83 40.02
N VAL A 649 -16.86 -36.93 39.38
CA VAL A 649 -15.39 -37.05 39.25
C VAL A 649 -14.67 -36.85 40.58
N LYS A 650 -15.19 -35.99 41.48
CA LYS A 650 -14.73 -35.88 42.87
C LYS A 650 -14.91 -37.19 43.65
N LYS A 651 -16.01 -37.94 43.41
CA LYS A 651 -16.25 -39.27 43.99
C LYS A 651 -15.41 -40.37 43.34
N ALA A 652 -15.25 -40.34 42.01
CA ALA A 652 -14.60 -41.37 41.23
C ALA A 652 -13.61 -40.76 40.19
N PRO A 653 -12.35 -40.49 40.57
CA PRO A 653 -11.36 -39.82 39.71
C PRO A 653 -11.04 -40.53 38.38
N ARG A 654 -11.39 -41.82 38.26
CA ARG A 654 -11.25 -42.58 37.00
C ARG A 654 -12.13 -42.01 35.88
N LEU A 655 -13.28 -41.42 36.20
CA LEU A 655 -14.22 -40.82 35.24
C LEU A 655 -13.60 -39.66 34.45
N GLN A 656 -12.60 -38.96 34.99
CA GLN A 656 -11.89 -37.88 34.29
C GLN A 656 -11.13 -38.36 33.02
N ARG A 657 -10.89 -39.68 32.89
CA ARG A 657 -10.28 -40.28 31.70
C ARG A 657 -11.29 -40.60 30.60
N GLU A 658 -12.58 -40.65 30.91
CA GLU A 658 -13.64 -40.94 29.93
C GLU A 658 -13.89 -39.69 29.06
N GLU A 659 -13.87 -39.86 27.74
CA GLU A 659 -13.79 -38.75 26.78
C GLU A 659 -14.95 -37.75 26.92
N LYS A 660 -16.18 -38.25 27.04
CA LYS A 660 -17.39 -37.41 27.15
C LYS A 660 -17.39 -36.56 28.42
N ILE A 661 -17.09 -37.17 29.57
CA ILE A 661 -16.98 -36.48 30.86
C ILE A 661 -15.83 -35.47 30.82
N ARG A 662 -14.68 -35.84 30.25
CA ARG A 662 -13.54 -34.93 30.05
C ARG A 662 -13.86 -33.76 29.11
N SER A 663 -14.76 -33.93 28.15
CA SER A 663 -15.24 -32.85 27.27
C SER A 663 -16.06 -31.83 28.07
N ILE A 664 -17.05 -32.30 28.85
CA ILE A 664 -17.87 -31.43 29.72
C ILE A 664 -17.02 -30.68 30.75
N LEU A 665 -16.04 -31.35 31.38
CA LEU A 665 -15.10 -30.69 32.31
C LEU A 665 -14.20 -29.62 31.65
N LYS A 666 -14.07 -29.63 30.31
CA LYS A 666 -13.40 -28.55 29.55
C LYS A 666 -14.34 -27.41 29.15
N GLN A 667 -15.61 -27.47 29.58
CA GLN A 667 -16.70 -26.58 29.20
C GLN A 667 -17.10 -26.68 27.73
N ASN A 668 -16.96 -27.87 27.12
CA ASN A 668 -17.51 -28.18 25.81
C ASN A 668 -18.98 -28.61 25.93
N ILE A 669 -19.83 -28.15 25.02
CA ILE A 669 -21.28 -28.43 25.04
C ILE A 669 -21.59 -29.69 24.21
N PRO A 670 -22.39 -30.66 24.71
CA PRO A 670 -22.77 -31.84 23.93
C PRO A 670 -23.42 -31.49 22.59
N GLY A 671 -22.97 -32.12 21.50
CA GLY A 671 -23.43 -31.86 20.13
C GLY A 671 -23.03 -30.51 19.51
N GLU A 672 -22.17 -29.70 20.15
CA GLU A 672 -21.78 -28.38 19.66
C GLU A 672 -21.16 -28.36 18.26
N GLU A 673 -20.63 -29.50 17.80
CA GLU A 673 -20.07 -29.66 16.47
C GLU A 673 -21.09 -29.42 15.35
N VAL A 674 -22.40 -29.51 15.62
CA VAL A 674 -23.46 -29.13 14.66
C VAL A 674 -23.42 -27.62 14.37
N MET A 675 -23.25 -26.80 15.40
CA MET A 675 -23.15 -25.33 15.27
C MET A 675 -21.86 -24.94 14.54
N VAL A 676 -20.73 -25.57 14.88
CA VAL A 676 -19.45 -25.35 14.19
C VAL A 676 -19.53 -25.72 12.71
N ARG A 677 -20.18 -26.84 12.36
CA ARG A 677 -20.40 -27.24 10.97
C ARG A 677 -21.30 -26.27 10.21
N ARG A 678 -22.30 -25.67 10.86
CA ARG A 678 -23.13 -24.60 10.26
C ARG A 678 -22.32 -23.33 9.99
N MET A 679 -21.52 -22.84 10.95
CA MET A 679 -20.66 -21.67 10.76
C MET A 679 -19.63 -21.88 9.64
N LEU A 680 -18.98 -23.06 9.61
CA LEU A 680 -18.09 -23.46 8.51
C LEU A 680 -18.79 -23.42 7.14
N TRP A 681 -20.02 -23.94 7.05
CA TRP A 681 -20.79 -23.93 5.80
C TRP A 681 -21.12 -22.50 5.34
N GLU A 682 -21.40 -21.57 6.26
CA GLU A 682 -21.64 -20.18 5.89
C GLU A 682 -20.38 -19.47 5.36
N ILE A 683 -19.20 -19.76 5.92
CA ILE A 683 -17.92 -19.30 5.35
C ILE A 683 -17.75 -19.85 3.92
N ILE A 684 -17.98 -21.15 3.72
CA ILE A 684 -17.85 -21.83 2.42
C ILE A 684 -18.77 -21.22 1.35
N VAL A 685 -20.05 -20.98 1.70
CA VAL A 685 -21.07 -20.58 0.73
C VAL A 685 -21.17 -19.05 0.58
N TYR A 686 -21.27 -18.29 1.68
CA TYR A 686 -21.51 -16.84 1.60
C TYR A 686 -20.23 -16.03 1.44
N LYS A 687 -19.17 -16.35 2.18
CA LYS A 687 -17.91 -15.58 2.16
C LYS A 687 -17.03 -15.98 0.96
N LEU A 688 -16.73 -17.28 0.83
CA LEU A 688 -15.76 -17.79 -0.14
C LEU A 688 -16.39 -18.29 -1.45
N ARG A 689 -17.69 -18.55 -1.49
CA ARG A 689 -18.45 -19.00 -2.69
C ARG A 689 -17.91 -20.28 -3.36
N TYR A 690 -17.20 -21.13 -2.61
CA TYR A 690 -16.58 -22.36 -3.12
C TYR A 690 -17.59 -23.35 -3.73
N HIS A 691 -18.87 -23.25 -3.36
CA HIS A 691 -19.97 -24.04 -3.94
C HIS A 691 -20.09 -23.87 -5.47
N GLN A 692 -19.64 -22.74 -6.04
CA GLN A 692 -19.68 -22.45 -7.48
C GLN A 692 -18.63 -23.21 -8.30
N TYR A 693 -17.71 -23.90 -7.62
CA TYR A 693 -16.59 -24.60 -8.25
C TYR A 693 -16.84 -26.11 -8.42
N ILE A 694 -17.90 -26.65 -7.81
CA ILE A 694 -18.31 -28.04 -8.05
C ILE A 694 -19.10 -28.13 -9.34
N ASP A 695 -18.66 -29.07 -10.17
CA ASP A 695 -19.38 -29.50 -11.37
C ASP A 695 -20.43 -30.55 -10.98
N MET A 696 -21.70 -30.29 -11.28
CA MET A 696 -22.81 -31.19 -10.93
C MET A 696 -22.74 -32.52 -11.69
N ASP A 697 -22.11 -32.56 -12.86
CA ASP A 697 -21.87 -33.79 -13.64
C ASP A 697 -20.76 -34.66 -13.04
N LYS A 698 -20.04 -34.17 -12.03
CA LYS A 698 -19.01 -34.92 -11.28
C LYS A 698 -19.46 -35.37 -9.90
N ILE A 699 -20.74 -35.20 -9.57
CA ILE A 699 -21.32 -35.72 -8.33
C ILE A 699 -21.84 -37.13 -8.58
N ILE A 700 -21.29 -38.10 -7.84
CA ILE A 700 -21.56 -39.53 -7.99
C ILE A 700 -21.99 -40.17 -6.67
N PHE A 701 -22.71 -41.28 -6.75
CA PHE A 701 -23.09 -42.09 -5.60
C PHE A 701 -23.34 -43.54 -6.02
N PHE A 702 -23.48 -44.45 -5.04
CA PHE A 702 -23.65 -45.88 -5.30
C PHE A 702 -25.09 -46.33 -5.07
N GLU A 703 -25.64 -47.12 -5.98
CA GLU A 703 -26.95 -47.78 -5.87
C GLU A 703 -26.77 -49.32 -5.90
N ASP A 704 -27.74 -50.06 -5.37
CA ASP A 704 -27.79 -51.52 -5.57
C ASP A 704 -27.98 -51.85 -7.06
N LEU A 705 -27.27 -52.88 -7.55
CA LEU A 705 -27.48 -53.38 -8.91
C LEU A 705 -28.86 -54.09 -8.97
N PRO A 706 -29.74 -53.80 -9.95
CA PRO A 706 -31.07 -54.41 -10.02
C PRO A 706 -31.06 -55.94 -10.08
N ASP A 707 -30.05 -56.51 -10.75
CA ASP A 707 -29.93 -57.95 -11.03
C ASP A 707 -28.93 -58.69 -10.11
N ASP A 708 -28.19 -57.97 -9.27
CA ASP A 708 -27.32 -58.57 -8.24
C ASP A 708 -27.45 -57.79 -6.91
N PRO A 709 -28.10 -58.35 -5.87
CA PRO A 709 -28.24 -57.70 -4.57
C PRO A 709 -26.91 -57.53 -3.80
N ASN A 710 -25.79 -57.99 -4.36
CA ASN A 710 -24.43 -57.75 -3.87
C ASN A 710 -23.62 -56.80 -4.76
N GLY A 711 -24.09 -56.53 -5.98
CA GLY A 711 -23.48 -55.64 -6.93
C GLY A 711 -23.83 -54.19 -6.63
N LEU A 712 -22.97 -53.26 -7.06
CA LEU A 712 -23.22 -51.83 -6.95
C LEU A 712 -23.05 -51.15 -8.30
N MET A 713 -23.98 -50.25 -8.60
CA MET A 713 -23.88 -49.32 -9.73
C MET A 713 -23.32 -47.98 -9.24
N LEU A 714 -22.29 -47.48 -9.92
CA LEU A 714 -21.91 -46.06 -9.82
C LEU A 714 -22.89 -45.25 -10.65
N THR A 715 -23.55 -44.28 -10.02
CA THR A 715 -24.57 -43.45 -10.66
C THR A 715 -24.22 -41.97 -10.57
N TYR A 716 -24.44 -41.25 -11.66
CA TYR A 716 -24.27 -39.80 -11.73
C TYR A 716 -25.53 -39.08 -11.24
N LEU A 717 -25.37 -38.07 -10.39
CA LEU A 717 -26.51 -37.32 -9.85
C LEU A 717 -27.27 -36.56 -10.93
N SER A 718 -26.56 -35.97 -11.91
CA SER A 718 -27.18 -35.23 -13.01
C SER A 718 -28.11 -36.09 -13.86
N GLU A 719 -27.80 -37.37 -14.05
CA GLU A 719 -28.69 -38.32 -14.74
C GLU A 719 -30.04 -38.45 -14.03
N LYS A 720 -30.03 -38.60 -12.70
CA LYS A 720 -31.24 -38.72 -11.86
C LYS A 720 -32.02 -37.40 -11.80
N LEU A 721 -31.31 -36.26 -11.69
CA LEU A 721 -31.91 -34.93 -11.71
C LEU A 721 -32.49 -34.54 -13.08
N SER A 722 -31.98 -35.10 -14.19
CA SER A 722 -32.52 -34.84 -15.54
C SER A 722 -33.98 -35.29 -15.73
N ARG A 723 -34.49 -36.16 -14.85
CA ARG A 723 -35.91 -36.56 -14.84
C ARG A 723 -36.83 -35.40 -14.48
N PHE A 724 -36.37 -34.49 -13.60
CA PHE A 724 -37.12 -33.29 -13.22
C PHE A 724 -37.32 -32.32 -14.38
N ASP A 725 -36.41 -32.29 -15.36
CA ASP A 725 -36.52 -31.42 -16.53
C ASP A 725 -37.46 -31.99 -17.62
N LYS A 726 -37.81 -33.28 -17.51
CA LYS A 726 -38.66 -34.01 -18.46
C LYS A 726 -40.13 -34.10 -18.04
N GLN A 727 -40.47 -33.70 -16.80
CA GLN A 727 -41.83 -33.71 -16.27
C GLN A 727 -42.24 -32.30 -15.85
N THR A 728 -43.47 -31.90 -16.15
CA THR A 728 -43.96 -30.51 -15.98
C THR A 728 -44.18 -30.07 -14.52
N ASP A 729 -44.07 -30.98 -13.55
CA ASP A 729 -44.34 -30.69 -12.13
C ASP A 729 -43.11 -30.17 -11.38
N LYS A 730 -43.12 -28.89 -11.06
CA LYS A 730 -42.03 -28.21 -10.32
C LYS A 730 -41.82 -28.67 -8.87
N ASN A 731 -42.72 -29.51 -8.34
CA ASN A 731 -42.70 -29.97 -6.95
C ASN A 731 -42.01 -31.33 -6.73
N GLN A 732 -41.40 -31.89 -7.77
CA GLN A 732 -40.73 -33.19 -7.67
C GLN A 732 -39.53 -33.14 -6.72
N THR A 733 -39.32 -34.27 -6.05
CA THR A 733 -38.21 -34.48 -5.12
C THR A 733 -37.56 -35.84 -5.33
N LEU A 734 -36.28 -35.89 -4.97
CA LEU A 734 -35.40 -37.05 -5.04
C LEU A 734 -34.82 -37.24 -3.65
N ALA A 735 -35.27 -38.26 -2.93
CA ALA A 735 -34.69 -38.66 -1.66
C ALA A 735 -33.57 -39.67 -1.90
N LEU A 736 -32.37 -39.35 -1.40
CA LEU A 736 -31.25 -40.29 -1.29
C LEU A 736 -31.12 -40.69 0.18
N ILE A 737 -31.40 -41.96 0.47
CA ILE A 737 -31.47 -42.51 1.82
C ILE A 737 -30.26 -43.42 2.05
N PHE A 738 -29.49 -43.16 3.11
CA PHE A 738 -28.32 -43.95 3.50
C PHE A 738 -28.52 -44.51 4.91
N ASP A 739 -28.10 -45.75 5.17
CA ASP A 739 -28.08 -46.30 6.53
C ASP A 739 -27.05 -45.55 7.38
N ALA A 740 -27.41 -45.17 8.60
CA ALA A 740 -26.53 -44.36 9.46
C ALA A 740 -25.39 -45.18 10.09
N ASN A 741 -25.59 -46.49 10.28
CA ASN A 741 -24.63 -47.43 10.86
C ASN A 741 -24.48 -48.69 9.97
N PRO A 742 -23.95 -48.59 8.74
CA PRO A 742 -24.01 -49.68 7.75
C PRO A 742 -23.28 -50.97 8.18
N GLY A 743 -22.25 -50.88 9.05
CA GLY A 743 -21.56 -52.05 9.61
C GLY A 743 -22.17 -52.61 10.91
N GLY A 744 -23.11 -51.91 11.54
CA GLY A 744 -23.50 -52.15 12.95
C GLY A 744 -22.44 -51.70 13.97
N SER A 745 -22.77 -51.78 15.26
CA SER A 745 -21.83 -51.49 16.35
C SER A 745 -21.04 -52.74 16.75
N LEU A 746 -19.77 -52.57 17.14
CA LEU A 746 -18.95 -53.70 17.60
C LEU A 746 -19.56 -54.41 18.83
N GLU A 747 -20.30 -53.66 19.65
CA GLU A 747 -21.01 -54.11 20.85
C GLU A 747 -22.19 -55.05 20.55
N THR A 748 -22.72 -55.06 19.32
CA THR A 748 -23.85 -55.93 18.90
C THR A 748 -23.41 -57.14 18.07
N LEU A 749 -22.11 -57.30 17.82
CA LEU A 749 -21.56 -58.43 17.06
C LEU A 749 -21.21 -59.60 17.99
N SER A 750 -22.10 -60.58 18.09
CA SER A 750 -21.76 -61.89 18.66
C SER A 750 -20.66 -62.58 17.84
N ARG A 751 -19.91 -63.52 18.44
CA ARG A 751 -18.91 -64.33 17.72
C ARG A 751 -19.48 -65.02 16.48
N SER A 752 -20.74 -65.46 16.53
CA SER A 752 -21.46 -66.06 15.39
C SER A 752 -21.91 -65.05 14.32
N ALA A 753 -22.04 -63.77 14.65
CA ALA A 753 -22.34 -62.72 13.67
C ALA A 753 -21.12 -62.35 12.82
N LEU A 754 -19.90 -62.48 13.35
CA LEU A 754 -18.65 -62.23 12.59
C LEU A 754 -18.43 -63.23 11.44
N GLU A 755 -18.95 -64.45 11.56
CA GLU A 755 -18.82 -65.50 10.52
C GLU A 755 -19.91 -65.38 9.43
N SER A 756 -21.00 -64.66 9.70
CA SER A 756 -22.18 -64.58 8.83
C SER A 756 -22.47 -63.19 8.25
N LYS A 757 -21.88 -62.13 8.82
CA LYS A 757 -22.15 -60.73 8.44
C LYS A 757 -20.92 -60.10 7.78
N ARG A 758 -21.11 -59.45 6.61
CA ARG A 758 -20.02 -58.75 5.91
C ARG A 758 -19.50 -57.59 6.77
N LEU A 759 -18.21 -57.65 7.11
CA LEU A 759 -17.52 -56.62 7.92
C LEU A 759 -17.27 -55.31 7.16
N PHE A 760 -17.28 -55.35 5.82
CA PHE A 760 -17.21 -54.18 4.94
C PHE A 760 -18.55 -54.02 4.23
N VAL A 761 -19.35 -53.05 4.68
CA VAL A 761 -20.59 -52.63 4.01
C VAL A 761 -20.33 -51.31 3.30
N GLN A 762 -20.62 -51.28 2.01
CA GLN A 762 -20.34 -50.14 1.14
C GLN A 762 -21.43 -49.06 1.28
N PRO A 763 -21.11 -47.76 1.15
CA PRO A 763 -22.06 -46.66 1.35
C PRO A 763 -23.01 -46.53 0.15
N LYS A 764 -24.07 -47.34 0.15
CA LYS A 764 -25.12 -47.31 -0.87
C LYS A 764 -26.29 -46.37 -0.51
N ALA A 765 -26.90 -45.79 -1.53
CA ALA A 765 -28.11 -44.99 -1.43
C ALA A 765 -29.32 -45.79 -1.91
N THR A 766 -30.43 -45.72 -1.15
CA THR A 766 -31.76 -46.05 -1.68
C THR A 766 -32.34 -44.78 -2.31
N VAL A 767 -32.78 -44.87 -3.56
CA VAL A 767 -33.30 -43.74 -4.34
C VAL A 767 -34.82 -43.77 -4.41
N VAL A 768 -35.46 -42.72 -3.93
CA VAL A 768 -36.94 -42.59 -3.96
C VAL A 768 -37.32 -41.27 -4.61
N TYR A 769 -38.24 -41.33 -5.58
CA TYR A 769 -38.87 -40.14 -6.18
C TYR A 769 -40.22 -39.91 -5.50
N ASP A 770 -40.49 -38.67 -5.11
CA ASP A 770 -41.69 -38.27 -4.37
C ASP A 770 -42.07 -36.82 -4.75
N VAL A 771 -43.30 -36.38 -4.45
CA VAL A 771 -43.78 -35.03 -4.80
C VAL A 771 -44.10 -34.26 -3.52
N LEU A 772 -43.56 -33.04 -3.39
CA LEU A 772 -43.93 -32.15 -2.29
C LEU A 772 -45.40 -31.73 -2.42
N PRO A 773 -46.22 -31.90 -1.38
CA PRO A 773 -47.61 -31.45 -1.41
C PRO A 773 -47.68 -29.93 -1.47
N THR A 774 -48.15 -29.38 -2.59
CA THR A 774 -48.50 -27.95 -2.68
C THR A 774 -49.74 -27.65 -1.83
N PRO A 775 -49.74 -26.56 -1.04
CA PRO A 775 -50.98 -26.04 -0.47
C PRO A 775 -51.97 -25.71 -1.59
N GLY A 776 -53.15 -26.35 -1.57
CA GLY A 776 -54.23 -26.03 -2.51
C GLY A 776 -54.90 -24.70 -2.15
N PRO A 777 -55.53 -24.00 -3.12
CA PRO A 777 -56.16 -22.69 -2.90
C PRO A 777 -57.34 -22.70 -1.92
N SER A 778 -57.78 -23.88 -1.46
CA SER A 778 -58.87 -24.07 -0.50
C SER A 778 -58.47 -24.85 0.76
N GLN A 779 -57.17 -25.04 1.03
CA GLN A 779 -56.67 -25.61 2.28
C GLN A 779 -55.47 -24.83 2.82
N GLU A 780 -55.75 -23.76 3.56
CA GLU A 780 -54.75 -23.13 4.42
C GLU A 780 -54.40 -24.07 5.60
N GLY A 781 -53.24 -24.75 5.52
CA GLY A 781 -52.56 -25.29 6.71
C GLY A 781 -52.21 -26.79 6.74
N SER A 782 -52.61 -27.60 5.76
CA SER A 782 -52.43 -29.07 5.82
C SER A 782 -51.20 -29.63 5.09
N GLY A 783 -50.52 -28.84 4.25
CA GLY A 783 -49.36 -29.30 3.47
C GLY A 783 -48.07 -29.38 4.28
N GLU A 784 -47.45 -30.57 4.33
CA GLU A 784 -46.13 -30.78 4.95
C GLU A 784 -45.05 -29.98 4.20
N THR A 785 -44.42 -29.02 4.88
CA THR A 785 -43.36 -28.20 4.27
C THR A 785 -42.09 -29.00 4.03
N TYR A 786 -41.25 -28.58 3.08
CA TYR A 786 -39.96 -29.22 2.79
C TYR A 786 -39.10 -29.47 4.04
N MET A 787 -39.03 -28.51 4.97
CA MET A 787 -38.27 -28.66 6.21
C MET A 787 -38.90 -29.67 7.18
N GLN A 788 -40.24 -29.72 7.28
CA GLN A 788 -40.93 -30.75 8.06
C GLN A 788 -40.73 -32.15 7.45
N ARG A 789 -40.79 -32.28 6.12
CA ARG A 789 -40.52 -33.53 5.39
C ARG A 789 -39.09 -34.02 5.64
N LEU A 790 -38.11 -33.13 5.50
CA LEU A 790 -36.70 -33.45 5.74
C LEU A 790 -36.45 -33.85 7.20
N ALA A 791 -37.07 -33.15 8.17
CA ALA A 791 -37.00 -33.52 9.58
C ALA A 791 -37.60 -34.92 9.82
N ARG A 792 -38.81 -35.19 9.32
CA ARG A 792 -39.50 -36.48 9.47
C ARG A 792 -38.71 -37.65 8.88
N LEU A 793 -38.00 -37.44 7.77
CA LEU A 793 -37.16 -38.43 7.11
C LEU A 793 -35.78 -38.66 7.79
N ASN A 794 -35.44 -37.87 8.81
CA ASN A 794 -34.20 -37.98 9.59
C ASN A 794 -34.48 -38.12 11.11
N GLN A 795 -35.71 -38.45 11.49
CA GLN A 795 -36.06 -38.69 12.90
C GLN A 795 -35.24 -39.84 13.48
N ARG A 796 -34.76 -39.64 14.71
CA ARG A 796 -34.01 -40.65 15.45
C ARG A 796 -34.92 -41.72 16.04
N GLN A 797 -34.36 -42.89 16.29
CA GLN A 797 -35.02 -43.96 17.02
C GLN A 797 -35.31 -43.53 18.48
N PRO A 798 -36.20 -44.24 19.22
CA PRO A 798 -36.53 -43.90 20.61
C PRO A 798 -35.35 -43.97 21.60
N ASP A 799 -34.26 -44.65 21.24
CA ASP A 799 -33.01 -44.66 22.00
C ASP A 799 -32.14 -43.41 21.75
N GLY A 800 -32.49 -42.60 20.74
CA GLY A 800 -31.80 -41.39 20.29
C GLY A 800 -30.67 -41.61 19.29
N THR A 801 -30.52 -42.83 18.75
CA THR A 801 -29.61 -43.12 17.63
C THR A 801 -30.27 -42.81 16.27
N PRO A 802 -29.50 -42.36 15.27
CA PRO A 802 -30.01 -42.24 13.89
C PRO A 802 -30.12 -43.64 13.26
N ASP A 803 -31.26 -43.92 12.62
CA ASP A 803 -31.45 -45.12 11.79
C ASP A 803 -30.83 -44.91 10.39
N LYS A 804 -31.25 -43.82 9.75
CA LYS A 804 -30.90 -43.47 8.37
C LYS A 804 -30.69 -41.96 8.24
N TRP A 805 -29.82 -41.57 7.32
CA TRP A 805 -29.64 -40.19 6.88
C TRP A 805 -30.26 -40.02 5.50
N THR A 806 -31.26 -39.15 5.40
CA THR A 806 -32.01 -38.88 4.18
C THR A 806 -31.73 -37.47 3.68
N MET A 807 -31.20 -37.36 2.47
CA MET A 807 -31.05 -36.10 1.76
C MET A 807 -32.19 -35.93 0.76
N LEU A 808 -32.95 -34.83 0.85
CA LEU A 808 -34.05 -34.51 -0.05
C LEU A 808 -33.62 -33.44 -1.05
N LEU A 809 -33.61 -33.78 -2.35
CA LEU A 809 -33.20 -32.87 -3.43
C LEU A 809 -34.43 -32.42 -4.23
N THR A 810 -34.50 -31.15 -4.64
CA THR A 810 -35.62 -30.60 -5.41
C THR A 810 -35.20 -29.37 -6.22
N LYS A 811 -35.85 -29.15 -7.37
CA LYS A 811 -35.77 -27.91 -8.16
C LYS A 811 -36.90 -26.92 -7.82
N ALA A 812 -37.77 -27.24 -6.86
CA ALA A 812 -38.81 -26.33 -6.39
C ALA A 812 -38.18 -25.06 -5.76
N PRO A 813 -38.75 -23.86 -5.96
CA PRO A 813 -38.28 -22.65 -5.29
C PRO A 813 -38.54 -22.75 -3.77
N LEU A 814 -37.48 -22.94 -3.00
CA LEU A 814 -37.53 -22.99 -1.54
C LEU A 814 -37.47 -21.58 -0.94
N ARG A 815 -37.94 -21.42 0.31
CA ARG A 815 -37.69 -20.21 1.13
C ARG A 815 -36.23 -20.12 1.63
N ILE A 816 -35.52 -21.25 1.61
CA ILE A 816 -34.08 -21.34 1.85
C ILE A 816 -33.33 -21.29 0.52
N LYS A 817 -31.99 -21.33 0.54
CA LYS A 817 -31.18 -21.46 -0.67
C LYS A 817 -31.61 -22.66 -1.53
N PRO A 818 -31.49 -22.59 -2.87
CA PRO A 818 -31.79 -23.73 -3.74
C PRO A 818 -30.83 -24.88 -3.43
N VAL A 819 -31.28 -26.10 -3.68
CA VAL A 819 -30.51 -27.32 -3.44
C VAL A 819 -29.17 -27.31 -4.20
N ASP A 820 -29.15 -26.70 -5.38
CA ASP A 820 -27.98 -26.51 -6.24
C ASP A 820 -26.89 -25.61 -5.61
N GLU A 821 -27.19 -24.84 -4.56
CA GLU A 821 -26.16 -24.17 -3.73
C GLU A 821 -25.81 -25.01 -2.48
N ILE A 822 -26.81 -25.64 -1.86
CA ILE A 822 -26.62 -26.34 -0.57
C ILE A 822 -25.77 -27.59 -0.74
N LEU A 823 -26.09 -28.47 -1.69
CA LEU A 823 -25.40 -29.75 -1.85
C LEU A 823 -23.90 -29.53 -2.21
N PRO A 824 -23.54 -28.68 -3.20
CA PRO A 824 -22.14 -28.30 -3.41
C PRO A 824 -21.45 -27.72 -2.16
N GLY A 825 -22.11 -26.82 -1.42
CA GLY A 825 -21.55 -26.30 -0.16
C GLY A 825 -21.27 -27.38 0.88
N VAL A 826 -22.12 -28.41 0.98
CA VAL A 826 -21.96 -29.56 1.88
C VAL A 826 -20.83 -30.49 1.43
N LEU A 827 -20.64 -30.69 0.11
CA LEU A 827 -19.53 -31.48 -0.43
C LEU A 827 -18.18 -30.80 -0.15
N VAL A 828 -18.09 -29.46 -0.31
CA VAL A 828 -16.90 -28.70 0.10
C VAL A 828 -16.70 -28.78 1.62
N LEU A 829 -17.76 -28.67 2.42
CA LEU A 829 -17.69 -28.78 3.89
C LEU A 829 -17.08 -30.12 4.31
N LYS A 830 -17.54 -31.24 3.74
CA LYS A 830 -16.94 -32.56 3.98
C LYS A 830 -15.43 -32.54 3.73
N ARG A 831 -14.99 -31.96 2.62
CA ARG A 831 -13.56 -31.89 2.28
C ARG A 831 -12.75 -30.99 3.21
N VAL A 832 -13.31 -29.86 3.63
CA VAL A 832 -12.71 -28.97 4.65
C VAL A 832 -12.56 -29.69 5.99
N LEU A 833 -13.56 -30.46 6.42
CA LEU A 833 -13.49 -31.26 7.65
C LEU A 833 -12.43 -32.38 7.55
N GLU A 834 -12.31 -33.04 6.40
CA GLU A 834 -11.25 -34.03 6.15
C GLU A 834 -9.84 -33.44 6.23
N LEU A 835 -9.61 -32.27 5.61
CA LEU A 835 -8.32 -31.58 5.59
C LEU A 835 -7.87 -31.07 6.97
N ASN A 836 -8.82 -30.76 7.86
CA ASN A 836 -8.54 -30.16 9.18
C ASN A 836 -8.74 -31.12 10.36
N LYS A 837 -8.86 -32.43 10.12
CA LYS A 837 -9.21 -33.43 11.14
C LYS A 837 -8.31 -33.41 12.40
N SER A 838 -7.07 -32.93 12.29
CA SER A 838 -6.13 -32.77 13.42
C SER A 838 -5.96 -31.33 13.93
N SER A 839 -6.34 -30.32 13.15
CA SER A 839 -6.09 -28.89 13.41
C SER A 839 -7.33 -28.11 13.86
N LEU A 840 -8.53 -28.60 13.56
CA LEU A 840 -9.80 -27.96 13.87
C LEU A 840 -10.70 -28.91 14.70
N PRO A 841 -10.53 -28.96 16.03
CA PRO A 841 -11.54 -29.55 16.90
C PRO A 841 -12.87 -28.79 16.71
N LEU A 842 -13.97 -29.53 16.56
CA LEU A 842 -15.30 -28.96 16.27
C LEU A 842 -16.00 -28.46 17.54
N THR A 843 -15.29 -27.66 18.35
CA THR A 843 -15.79 -27.08 19.60
C THR A 843 -16.05 -25.58 19.40
N LEU A 844 -17.05 -25.01 20.08
CA LEU A 844 -17.31 -23.56 20.03
C LEU A 844 -16.17 -22.75 20.66
N ARG A 845 -15.49 -23.36 21.65
CA ARG A 845 -14.34 -22.77 22.35
C ARG A 845 -13.10 -22.58 21.46
N ASP A 846 -12.85 -23.51 20.54
CA ASP A 846 -11.68 -23.45 19.64
C ASP A 846 -12.01 -22.81 18.29
N PHE A 847 -13.29 -22.81 17.87
CA PHE A 847 -13.79 -22.08 16.70
C PHE A 847 -13.92 -20.57 16.96
N LYS A 848 -12.77 -19.90 17.11
CA LYS A 848 -12.68 -18.48 17.50
C LYS A 848 -11.93 -17.63 16.46
N PRO A 849 -12.13 -16.29 16.47
CA PRO A 849 -11.44 -15.40 15.55
C PRO A 849 -9.92 -15.54 15.63
N GLY A 850 -9.29 -15.56 14.47
CA GLY A 850 -7.86 -15.72 14.29
C GLY A 850 -7.37 -17.14 14.03
N GLN A 851 -8.19 -18.18 14.28
CA GLN A 851 -7.89 -19.57 13.94
C GLN A 851 -7.83 -19.76 12.42
N GLN A 852 -6.91 -20.59 11.93
CA GLN A 852 -6.80 -20.92 10.50
C GLN A 852 -7.47 -22.27 10.19
N ILE A 853 -8.21 -22.31 9.09
CA ILE A 853 -8.89 -23.48 8.52
C ILE A 853 -8.32 -23.72 7.13
N LEU A 854 -7.88 -24.94 6.83
CA LEU A 854 -7.41 -25.32 5.50
C LEU A 854 -8.57 -25.61 4.54
N PHE A 855 -8.43 -25.17 3.29
CA PHE A 855 -9.41 -25.37 2.22
C PHE A 855 -8.79 -26.17 1.06
N PRO A 856 -9.56 -26.96 0.30
CA PRO A 856 -9.07 -27.58 -0.94
C PRO A 856 -8.73 -26.50 -1.99
N THR A 857 -7.87 -26.80 -2.99
CA THR A 857 -7.66 -25.84 -4.09
C THR A 857 -8.93 -25.76 -4.95
N GLU A 858 -9.18 -24.63 -5.61
CA GLU A 858 -10.30 -24.52 -6.55
C GLU A 858 -10.19 -25.56 -7.69
N GLN A 859 -8.96 -25.86 -8.11
CA GLN A 859 -8.70 -26.85 -9.15
C GLN A 859 -9.05 -28.27 -8.67
N ASP A 860 -8.69 -28.66 -7.44
CA ASP A 860 -9.11 -29.94 -6.84
C ASP A 860 -10.63 -30.11 -6.81
N ILE A 861 -11.37 -29.02 -6.54
CA ILE A 861 -12.84 -29.04 -6.48
C ILE A 861 -13.43 -29.22 -7.89
N ARG A 862 -12.87 -28.52 -8.89
CA ARG A 862 -13.33 -28.56 -10.28
C ARG A 862 -12.94 -29.85 -11.02
N THR A 863 -11.78 -30.44 -10.73
CA THR A 863 -11.29 -31.62 -11.47
C THR A 863 -11.88 -32.91 -10.95
N ASN A 864 -11.97 -33.08 -9.63
CA ASN A 864 -12.21 -34.38 -9.00
C ASN A 864 -13.71 -34.74 -8.95
N TYR A 865 -13.98 -36.04 -8.82
CA TYR A 865 -15.33 -36.56 -8.56
C TYR A 865 -15.69 -36.45 -7.07
N HIS A 866 -16.93 -36.10 -6.80
CA HIS A 866 -17.46 -35.91 -5.44
C HIS A 866 -18.46 -37.01 -5.10
N VAL A 867 -18.14 -37.83 -4.09
CA VAL A 867 -18.97 -38.97 -3.67
C VAL A 867 -19.96 -38.55 -2.57
N ILE A 868 -21.26 -38.71 -2.85
CA ILE A 868 -22.30 -38.63 -1.83
C ILE A 868 -22.34 -39.95 -1.06
N ASP A 869 -22.21 -39.85 0.26
CA ASP A 869 -22.37 -40.96 1.21
C ASP A 869 -23.25 -40.53 2.39
N GLY A 870 -23.48 -41.44 3.34
CA GLY A 870 -24.25 -41.15 4.56
C GLY A 870 -23.70 -39.97 5.38
N LYS A 871 -22.40 -39.64 5.26
CA LYS A 871 -21.84 -38.45 5.93
C LYS A 871 -22.22 -37.17 5.20
N VAL A 872 -22.27 -37.15 3.87
CA VAL A 872 -22.84 -36.03 3.10
C VAL A 872 -24.32 -35.85 3.44
N ALA A 873 -25.10 -36.93 3.53
CA ALA A 873 -26.51 -36.85 3.92
C ALA A 873 -26.72 -36.30 5.34
N GLN A 874 -25.91 -36.75 6.32
CA GLN A 874 -25.88 -36.18 7.67
C GLN A 874 -25.58 -34.67 7.64
N LEU A 875 -24.51 -34.26 6.97
CA LEU A 875 -24.10 -32.86 6.89
C LEU A 875 -25.15 -31.99 6.19
N PHE A 876 -25.85 -32.53 5.18
CA PHE A 876 -26.96 -31.83 4.50
C PHE A 876 -28.13 -31.58 5.44
N TYR A 877 -28.55 -32.60 6.21
CA TYR A 877 -29.58 -32.43 7.24
C TYR A 877 -29.17 -31.40 8.30
N GLU A 878 -27.97 -31.55 8.87
CA GLU A 878 -27.45 -30.66 9.92
C GLU A 878 -27.24 -29.22 9.44
N VAL A 879 -26.87 -28.98 8.18
CA VAL A 879 -26.71 -27.61 7.66
C VAL A 879 -28.07 -26.92 7.51
N ILE A 880 -29.11 -27.63 7.04
CA ILE A 880 -30.44 -27.06 6.83
C ILE A 880 -31.21 -26.91 8.16
N LEU A 881 -31.15 -27.92 9.03
CA LEU A 881 -31.89 -28.02 10.29
C LEU A 881 -30.94 -28.05 11.49
N TYR A 882 -29.97 -27.14 11.51
CA TYR A 882 -28.88 -27.10 12.51
C TYR A 882 -29.38 -27.04 13.95
N TYR A 883 -30.40 -26.24 14.26
CA TYR A 883 -30.90 -26.12 15.63
C TYR A 883 -31.67 -27.38 16.09
N PRO A 884 -32.65 -27.93 15.34
CA PRO A 884 -33.24 -29.24 15.66
C PRO A 884 -32.21 -30.38 15.77
N ALA A 885 -31.26 -30.47 14.83
CA ALA A 885 -30.24 -31.51 14.83
C ALA A 885 -29.28 -31.38 16.04
N PHE A 886 -28.94 -30.15 16.44
CA PHE A 886 -28.24 -29.88 17.70
C PHE A 886 -29.06 -30.32 18.91
N GLU A 887 -30.34 -29.92 19.00
CA GLU A 887 -31.19 -30.22 20.15
C GLU A 887 -31.40 -31.73 20.35
N GLU A 888 -31.60 -32.49 19.26
CA GLU A 888 -31.67 -33.96 19.31
C GLU A 888 -30.35 -34.58 19.78
N THR A 889 -29.22 -34.07 19.30
CA THR A 889 -27.89 -34.56 19.69
C THR A 889 -27.63 -34.28 21.17
N PHE A 890 -27.87 -33.04 21.60
CA PHE A 890 -27.74 -32.60 22.99
C PHE A 890 -28.59 -33.48 23.91
N LYS A 891 -29.89 -33.67 23.63
CA LYS A 891 -30.78 -34.55 24.43
C LYS A 891 -30.25 -35.98 24.54
N TYR A 892 -29.81 -36.57 23.43
CA TYR A 892 -29.27 -37.93 23.40
C TYR A 892 -27.97 -38.06 24.21
N GLU A 893 -27.03 -37.14 24.02
CA GLU A 893 -25.74 -37.18 24.70
C GLU A 893 -25.88 -36.90 26.20
N VAL A 894 -26.67 -35.89 26.59
CA VAL A 894 -26.99 -35.57 27.98
C VAL A 894 -27.59 -36.79 28.69
N LYS A 895 -28.57 -37.46 28.06
CA LYS A 895 -29.18 -38.68 28.61
C LYS A 895 -28.13 -39.79 28.87
N ARG A 896 -27.30 -40.11 27.88
CA ARG A 896 -26.26 -41.15 28.03
C ARG A 896 -25.19 -40.78 29.05
N ILE A 897 -24.94 -39.48 29.25
CA ILE A 897 -23.97 -39.01 30.24
C ILE A 897 -24.56 -39.11 31.65
N TYR A 898 -25.82 -38.72 31.88
CA TYR A 898 -26.49 -38.98 33.16
C TYR A 898 -26.55 -40.48 33.48
N GLU A 899 -27.00 -41.33 32.54
CA GLU A 899 -26.98 -42.79 32.69
C GLU A 899 -25.57 -43.30 33.07
N ARG A 900 -24.50 -42.67 32.58
CA ARG A 900 -23.12 -43.06 32.87
C ARG A 900 -22.62 -42.55 34.22
N LEU A 901 -23.09 -41.40 34.68
CA LEU A 901 -22.78 -40.84 36.00
C LEU A 901 -23.47 -41.65 37.10
N ASP A 902 -24.76 -41.97 36.92
CA ASP A 902 -25.57 -42.73 37.89
C ASP A 902 -25.09 -44.19 38.03
N ASN A 903 -24.75 -44.85 36.91
CA ASN A 903 -24.21 -46.23 36.96
C ASN A 903 -22.80 -46.35 37.58
N ASN A 904 -22.13 -45.24 37.91
CA ASN A 904 -20.81 -45.23 38.54
C ASN A 904 -20.77 -44.60 39.94
N THR A 905 -21.91 -44.13 40.49
CA THR A 905 -21.99 -43.88 41.94
C THR A 905 -22.02 -45.23 42.67
N PRO A 906 -21.06 -45.53 43.57
CA PRO A 906 -21.16 -46.71 44.41
C PRO A 906 -22.35 -46.55 45.37
N ASN A 907 -23.15 -47.61 45.49
CA ASN A 907 -24.07 -47.82 46.62
C ASN A 907 -23.29 -47.99 47.93
#